data_AF-A0AAE3NCD4-F1
#
_entry.id   AF-A0AAE3NCD4-F1
#
_cell.length_a   1.000
_cell.length_b   1.000
_cell.length_c   1.000
_cell.angle_alpha   90.00
_cell.angle_beta   90.00
_cell.angle_gamma   90.00
#
_symmetry.space_group_name_H-M   'P 1'
#
loop_
_entity.id
_entity.type
_entity.pdbx_description
1 polymer ?
#
loop_
_entity_poly.entity_id
_entity_poly.type
_entity_poly.pdbx_seq_one_letter_code
_entity_poly.pdbx_strand_id
1 'polypeptide(L)'
;MNIGGNLDVWGGTGFHDGVDMNNTGIKNLADGTLSATSTDAVTGKQLNATNTRVTTVEGSVTTLQNTVNKISSSSTNLVQQSAAGKDITVAKDLDGGVVDFTGKNLSTSETFARKLTGLADGALSASSTDAVTGKQLYTTNQNLTETNQNLAETNKNLSANTTNISNLQNTVNNISSGSAGLVQQSAAGKDITVAKDLDGGMVDFTGKNLSTSETFARKLTGLADGALSASSTDAVTGKQLYTTNQNLNATNTRVTTAEGSITNLQNTVNNISKGSTGLVQQSAAGKDITVAKDLDGDVVDFSGKNLSTSETFTRKLTGLADGTLSATSTDAVTGKQLYTTNQNLTETNKNLAETNKNLSANTTNITNLQNTVNNISSGSAGLVQQSAAGKDITVAKDLDGGVVDFSGKNLSTSETFTRKLTGLADGALSASSTDAVTGKQLYTTNQNLTETNQNLAETNKNLSANTTNISNLQNTVNNISSGSAGLVQQSAAGKDITVAKDLDGNAVDFSGKNLSTSETFTRKLTGLADGALSASSTDAVTGKQLYTTNQNLNATNTRVTTAEGSITNLQNTVNNISKGSTGLVQQSAAGKDITVAKDLDGDVVDFSGKNLSTSETFTRKLTGLADGTLSATSTDAVTGKQLNTTNTRVTTAEGSIATLRNTMNTIVNGGGFKYLHANSTLDDAQATGLESIAIGGAAIASGVNAMAMGGNARAVAGNAVALGAGSVADRANTVSVGSAGQERQIANVAAGTADTDAVNVAQLKAAGIINGNGGTNAAVTYGTHADGSTDYRNVTLGGGNVAGGSAIHNVAAGTTDTDAVNVGQMHAAIASVQKGVASAGDPMFAADGDRALKKAIAKGTHATAMGAAASAGGNQSIATGHNAQSGGDSSVAMGANAKATADHAVAVGDGSVAHRANTVSVGSAGKERQVTNVASGTLGTDAVNLDQLNQTVFAAVGDLPAGTTAKQYTDGQISMVRQSLNQVARGAYSGVAAATALTMIPDVDQGKTIAVGIGSASYKGYQAVALGASARIAQHVKAKMGVGYSTEGTTVGLGASYQW
;
A
#
# COMPACT_ATOMS: atom_id res chain seq x y z
N MET A 1 -82.70 42.01 187.08
CA MET A 1 -83.93 42.02 187.90
C MET A 1 -84.83 43.16 187.42
N ASN A 2 -86.15 43.11 187.53
CA ASN A 2 -86.94 42.36 188.52
C ASN A 2 -87.86 41.27 187.93
N ILE A 3 -87.82 40.10 188.58
CA ILE A 3 -88.80 38.99 188.73
C ILE A 3 -89.74 38.65 187.55
N GLY A 4 -89.82 37.36 187.18
CA GLY A 4 -90.60 36.87 186.03
C GLY A 4 -91.98 36.27 186.34
N GLY A 5 -92.72 35.95 185.28
CA GLY A 5 -94.01 35.26 185.28
C GLY A 5 -94.42 34.85 183.85
N ASN A 6 -95.26 33.80 183.72
CA ASN A 6 -95.72 33.25 182.44
C ASN A 6 -97.11 33.74 182.02
N LEU A 7 -97.41 33.60 180.72
CA LEU A 7 -98.74 33.55 180.11
C LEU A 7 -98.55 32.79 178.79
N ASP A 8 -98.81 31.49 178.64
CA ASP A 8 -99.97 30.65 179.01
C ASP A 8 -101.23 30.91 178.15
N VAL A 9 -101.30 30.14 177.06
CA VAL A 9 -102.55 29.63 176.47
C VAL A 9 -102.62 28.16 176.92
N TRP A 10 -103.49 27.81 177.86
CA TRP A 10 -104.95 27.96 177.78
C TRP A 10 -105.58 28.84 178.88
N GLY A 11 -106.38 29.81 178.45
CA GLY A 11 -107.55 30.24 179.21
C GLY A 11 -108.68 29.19 179.13
N GLY A 12 -109.73 29.34 179.95
CA GLY A 12 -110.88 28.45 179.91
C GLY A 12 -111.62 28.49 178.55
N THR A 13 -111.62 27.35 177.85
CA THR A 13 -112.52 27.02 176.71
C THR A 13 -112.62 28.04 175.56
N GLY A 14 -111.56 28.15 174.74
CA GLY A 14 -111.64 28.57 173.33
C GLY A 14 -111.61 30.08 173.05
N PHE A 15 -110.42 30.70 172.90
CA PHE A 15 -109.61 30.84 171.67
C PHE A 15 -109.91 32.09 170.82
N HIS A 16 -108.86 32.68 170.23
CA HIS A 16 -108.85 34.05 169.68
C HIS A 16 -108.55 34.11 168.19
N ASP A 17 -109.22 35.01 167.47
CA ASP A 17 -109.03 35.25 166.04
C ASP A 17 -107.78 36.13 165.74
N GLY A 18 -106.66 35.48 165.46
CA GLY A 18 -105.49 36.09 164.83
C GLY A 18 -104.38 36.56 165.78
N VAL A 19 -103.13 36.47 165.31
CA VAL A 19 -101.91 36.84 166.06
C VAL A 19 -101.16 37.92 165.28
N ASP A 20 -101.23 39.17 165.74
CA ASP A 20 -100.40 40.26 165.23
C ASP A 20 -99.01 40.20 165.87
N MET A 21 -97.99 39.95 165.05
CA MET A 21 -96.59 39.79 165.48
C MET A 21 -95.75 41.07 165.39
N ASN A 22 -96.35 42.24 165.10
CA ASN A 22 -95.70 43.56 165.18
C ASN A 22 -94.31 43.63 164.51
N ASN A 23 -94.19 43.03 163.31
CA ASN A 23 -92.96 42.95 162.52
C ASN A 23 -91.76 42.26 163.22
N THR A 24 -92.01 41.34 164.16
CA THR A 24 -90.98 40.51 164.81
C THR A 24 -91.11 39.03 164.41
N GLY A 25 -89.99 38.40 164.03
CA GLY A 25 -89.98 37.05 163.49
C GLY A 25 -90.12 35.96 164.56
N ILE A 26 -91.03 35.01 164.33
CA ILE A 26 -91.27 33.85 165.22
C ILE A 26 -90.01 32.98 165.28
N LYS A 27 -89.55 32.67 166.50
CA LYS A 27 -88.40 31.79 166.75
C LYS A 27 -88.84 30.56 167.55
N ASN A 28 -88.12 29.45 167.35
CA ASN A 28 -88.40 28.13 167.96
C ASN A 28 -89.75 27.50 167.57
N LEU A 29 -90.31 27.90 166.42
CA LEU A 29 -91.42 27.20 165.78
C LEU A 29 -90.93 25.84 165.25
N ALA A 30 -91.70 24.77 165.49
CA ALA A 30 -91.41 23.43 164.95
C ALA A 30 -91.72 23.36 163.45
N ASP A 31 -91.08 22.43 162.72
CA ASP A 31 -91.36 22.20 161.30
C ASP A 31 -92.82 21.72 161.11
N GLY A 32 -93.66 22.57 160.53
CA GLY A 32 -95.09 22.31 160.31
C GLY A 32 -95.35 21.18 159.31
N THR A 33 -96.46 20.46 159.48
CA THR A 33 -96.77 19.28 158.66
C THR A 33 -97.03 19.69 157.21
N LEU A 34 -96.17 19.26 156.27
CA LEU A 34 -96.32 19.60 154.85
C LEU A 34 -97.35 18.66 154.17
N SER A 35 -98.63 19.01 154.27
CA SER A 35 -99.73 18.33 153.58
C SER A 35 -100.78 19.34 153.05
N ALA A 36 -101.59 18.92 152.08
CA ALA A 36 -102.58 19.79 151.41
C ALA A 36 -103.73 20.28 152.32
N THR A 37 -103.88 19.71 153.52
CA THR A 37 -104.90 20.10 154.51
C THR A 37 -104.28 20.65 155.80
N SER A 38 -102.99 20.97 155.79
CA SER A 38 -102.31 21.49 156.98
C SER A 38 -102.56 22.98 157.16
N THR A 39 -102.84 23.37 158.41
CA THR A 39 -102.88 24.76 158.87
C THR A 39 -101.62 25.13 159.67
N ASP A 40 -100.61 24.25 159.71
CA ASP A 40 -99.37 24.50 160.45
C ASP A 40 -98.56 25.62 159.79
N ALA A 41 -98.07 26.57 160.60
CA ALA A 41 -97.14 27.59 160.12
C ALA A 41 -95.79 26.95 159.75
N VAL A 42 -95.41 27.04 158.48
CA VAL A 42 -94.14 26.48 157.98
C VAL A 42 -92.93 27.29 158.44
N THR A 43 -91.83 26.62 158.75
CA THR A 43 -90.59 27.28 159.18
C THR A 43 -89.78 27.81 158.00
N GLY A 44 -88.89 28.77 158.29
CA GLY A 44 -87.90 29.25 157.30
C GLY A 44 -86.98 28.14 156.76
N LYS A 45 -86.79 27.04 157.49
CA LYS A 45 -86.05 25.84 157.05
C LYS A 45 -86.79 25.11 155.92
N GLN A 46 -88.11 24.95 156.05
CA GLN A 46 -88.95 24.28 155.06
C GLN A 46 -89.12 25.12 153.79
N LEU A 47 -89.26 26.44 153.94
CA LEU A 47 -89.27 27.38 152.82
C LEU A 47 -87.93 27.38 152.06
N ASN A 48 -86.79 27.37 152.77
CA ASN A 48 -85.46 27.31 152.17
C ASN A 48 -85.23 26.01 151.38
N ALA A 49 -85.63 24.86 151.92
CA ALA A 49 -85.55 23.57 151.22
C ALA A 49 -86.38 23.55 149.92
N THR A 50 -87.51 24.27 149.90
CA THR A 50 -88.36 24.42 148.71
C THR A 50 -87.69 25.34 147.67
N ASN A 51 -87.23 26.53 148.08
CA ASN A 51 -86.51 27.45 147.18
C ASN A 51 -85.25 26.81 146.58
N THR A 52 -84.46 26.08 147.37
CA THR A 52 -83.24 25.39 146.89
C THR A 52 -83.54 24.44 145.72
N ARG A 53 -84.68 23.74 145.75
CA ARG A 53 -85.13 22.88 144.65
C ARG A 53 -85.57 23.68 143.43
N VAL A 54 -86.28 24.80 143.61
CA VAL A 54 -86.70 25.69 142.52
C VAL A 54 -85.48 26.28 141.81
N THR A 55 -84.51 26.84 142.54
CA THR A 55 -83.27 27.41 141.98
C THR A 55 -82.43 26.37 141.24
N THR A 56 -82.45 25.10 141.69
CA THR A 56 -81.79 24.00 140.97
C THR A 56 -82.45 23.70 139.61
N VAL A 57 -83.78 23.81 139.52
CA VAL A 57 -84.52 23.67 138.25
C VAL A 57 -84.27 24.87 137.33
N GLU A 58 -84.32 26.10 137.85
CA GLU A 58 -84.04 27.34 137.10
C GLU A 58 -82.62 27.34 136.51
N GLY A 59 -81.62 26.91 137.28
CA GLY A 59 -80.24 26.72 136.80
C GLY A 59 -80.16 25.71 135.66
N SER A 60 -80.83 24.55 135.81
CA SER A 60 -80.83 23.48 134.80
C SER A 60 -81.47 23.92 133.47
N VAL A 61 -82.60 24.65 133.53
CA VAL A 61 -83.26 25.25 132.36
C VAL A 61 -82.36 26.29 131.69
N THR A 62 -81.68 27.12 132.48
CA THR A 62 -80.73 28.14 131.98
C THR A 62 -79.54 27.50 131.25
N THR A 63 -79.00 26.39 131.76
CA THR A 63 -77.91 25.66 131.08
C THR A 63 -78.36 25.07 129.75
N LEU A 64 -79.55 24.45 129.70
CA LEU A 64 -80.11 23.90 128.46
C LEU A 64 -80.35 24.98 127.39
N GLN A 65 -80.94 26.12 127.77
CA GLN A 65 -81.17 27.24 126.84
C GLN A 65 -79.85 27.76 126.25
N ASN A 66 -78.80 27.89 127.07
CA ASN A 66 -77.48 28.33 126.61
C ASN A 66 -76.81 27.34 125.66
N THR A 67 -77.01 26.03 125.85
CA THR A 67 -76.48 25.01 124.94
C THR A 67 -77.21 25.00 123.59
N VAL A 68 -78.54 25.10 123.59
CA VAL A 68 -79.33 25.17 122.35
C VAL A 68 -79.00 26.43 121.56
N ASN A 69 -78.94 27.59 122.23
CA ASN A 69 -78.62 28.87 121.58
C ASN A 69 -77.27 28.81 120.85
N LYS A 70 -76.23 28.24 121.47
CA LYS A 70 -74.89 28.08 120.86
C LYS A 70 -74.90 27.23 119.58
N ILE A 71 -75.71 26.17 119.52
CA ILE A 71 -75.84 25.33 118.32
C ILE A 71 -76.46 26.13 117.17
N SER A 72 -77.41 27.03 117.48
CA SER A 72 -78.10 27.87 116.48
C SER A 72 -77.35 29.15 116.07
N SER A 73 -76.33 29.60 116.80
CA SER A 73 -75.69 30.92 116.59
C SER A 73 -74.21 30.87 116.14
N SER A 74 -73.87 29.88 115.30
CA SER A 74 -72.73 29.90 114.37
C SER A 74 -71.35 30.37 114.89
N SER A 75 -70.66 29.54 115.69
CA SER A 75 -69.21 29.69 115.95
C SER A 75 -68.45 28.44 116.41
N THR A 76 -69.10 27.26 116.50
CA THR A 76 -68.49 26.05 117.14
C THR A 76 -68.90 24.72 116.48
N ASN A 77 -69.45 24.74 115.26
CA ASN A 77 -69.89 23.52 114.55
C ASN A 77 -68.79 22.96 113.62
N LEU A 78 -68.84 21.65 113.35
CA LEU A 78 -67.88 20.93 112.48
C LEU A 78 -67.88 21.39 111.02
N VAL A 79 -69.00 21.93 110.52
CA VAL A 79 -69.11 22.54 109.19
C VAL A 79 -69.64 23.95 109.37
N GLN A 80 -68.91 24.93 108.85
CA GLN A 80 -69.24 26.35 108.96
C GLN A 80 -69.18 27.02 107.60
N GLN A 81 -70.30 27.61 107.18
CA GLN A 81 -70.33 28.51 106.04
C GLN A 81 -69.93 29.92 106.51
N SER A 82 -68.98 30.56 105.85
CA SER A 82 -68.66 31.96 106.13
C SER A 82 -69.81 32.89 105.69
N ALA A 83 -69.86 34.11 106.21
CA ALA A 83 -71.02 34.99 106.04
C ALA A 83 -71.40 35.23 104.56
N ALA A 84 -72.63 34.83 104.21
CA ALA A 84 -73.37 35.09 102.97
C ALA A 84 -72.54 35.44 101.72
N GLY A 85 -71.73 34.49 101.23
CA GLY A 85 -70.99 34.69 99.98
C GLY A 85 -70.21 33.47 99.51
N LYS A 86 -69.10 33.16 100.20
CA LYS A 86 -68.15 32.13 99.77
C LYS A 86 -67.61 31.34 100.97
N ASP A 87 -67.01 30.21 100.63
CA ASP A 87 -66.28 29.26 101.47
C ASP A 87 -67.12 28.55 102.55
N ILE A 88 -67.29 27.25 102.33
CA ILE A 88 -67.66 26.28 103.37
C ILE A 88 -66.35 25.76 103.96
N THR A 89 -66.17 25.97 105.25
CA THR A 89 -64.99 25.52 106.01
C THR A 89 -65.39 24.37 106.92
N VAL A 90 -64.52 23.35 107.02
CA VAL A 90 -64.75 22.15 107.84
C VAL A 90 -63.69 22.13 108.94
N ALA A 91 -64.13 21.94 110.18
CA ALA A 91 -63.29 21.91 111.39
C ALA A 91 -62.36 23.14 111.60
N LYS A 92 -62.71 24.31 111.04
CA LYS A 92 -61.85 25.52 111.01
C LYS A 92 -61.27 25.93 112.37
N ASP A 93 -62.09 25.89 113.42
CA ASP A 93 -61.74 26.37 114.77
C ASP A 93 -61.37 25.20 115.71
N LEU A 94 -60.87 24.09 115.17
CA LEU A 94 -60.38 22.91 115.89
C LEU A 94 -58.91 22.67 115.52
N ASP A 95 -58.03 22.59 116.51
CA ASP A 95 -56.61 22.28 116.29
C ASP A 95 -56.43 20.83 115.78
N GLY A 96 -56.31 20.67 114.47
CA GLY A 96 -56.06 19.38 113.83
C GLY A 96 -55.63 19.53 112.36
N GLY A 97 -54.46 18.99 112.02
CA GLY A 97 -53.90 19.08 110.67
C GLY A 97 -54.52 18.14 109.62
N VAL A 98 -55.54 17.37 109.97
CA VAL A 98 -56.20 16.39 109.09
C VAL A 98 -57.71 16.41 109.33
N VAL A 99 -58.48 16.56 108.25
CA VAL A 99 -59.93 16.33 108.25
C VAL A 99 -60.20 14.94 107.67
N ASP A 100 -60.56 13.99 108.53
CA ASP A 100 -60.88 12.62 108.12
C ASP A 100 -62.31 12.57 107.52
N PHE A 101 -62.39 12.24 106.23
CA PHE A 101 -63.65 12.06 105.51
C PHE A 101 -64.09 10.58 105.38
N THR A 102 -63.45 9.64 106.09
CA THR A 102 -63.93 8.25 106.10
C THR A 102 -65.33 8.16 106.72
N GLY A 103 -66.18 7.34 106.12
CA GLY A 103 -67.46 6.94 106.69
C GLY A 103 -67.34 5.57 107.32
N LYS A 104 -67.91 5.36 108.49
CA LYS A 104 -68.19 4.00 108.99
C LYS A 104 -69.59 3.61 108.52
N ASN A 105 -69.75 2.44 107.90
CA ASN A 105 -71.06 1.91 107.60
C ASN A 105 -71.73 1.43 108.90
N LEU A 106 -72.87 2.00 109.28
CA LEU A 106 -73.56 1.66 110.52
C LEU A 106 -74.10 0.21 110.53
N SER A 107 -74.25 -0.45 109.37
CA SER A 107 -74.73 -1.84 109.30
C SER A 107 -73.62 -2.90 109.26
N THR A 108 -72.44 -2.61 108.69
CA THR A 108 -71.31 -3.57 108.61
C THR A 108 -70.10 -3.22 109.48
N SER A 109 -70.08 -2.04 110.09
CA SER A 109 -68.92 -1.45 110.78
C SER A 109 -67.66 -1.22 109.93
N GLU A 110 -67.68 -1.50 108.63
CA GLU A 110 -66.56 -1.24 107.73
C GLU A 110 -66.35 0.27 107.51
N THR A 111 -65.09 0.67 107.36
CA THR A 111 -64.72 2.04 106.97
C THR A 111 -64.63 2.15 105.45
N PHE A 112 -65.24 3.18 104.88
CA PHE A 112 -65.19 3.50 103.46
C PHE A 112 -64.72 4.94 103.24
N ALA A 113 -63.90 5.17 102.22
CA ALA A 113 -63.51 6.53 101.82
C ALA A 113 -64.69 7.24 101.12
N ARG A 114 -64.99 8.48 101.52
CA ARG A 114 -66.00 9.30 100.81
C ARG A 114 -65.37 9.96 99.59
N LYS A 115 -66.03 9.84 98.44
CA LYS A 115 -65.69 10.58 97.23
C LYS A 115 -66.11 12.04 97.41
N LEU A 116 -65.16 12.97 97.37
CA LEU A 116 -65.45 14.40 97.28
C LEU A 116 -65.83 14.75 95.83
N THR A 117 -66.91 15.50 95.65
CA THR A 117 -67.47 15.87 94.34
C THR A 117 -68.02 17.29 94.37
N GLY A 118 -67.90 18.03 93.26
CA GLY A 118 -68.24 19.46 93.21
C GLY A 118 -67.07 20.40 93.49
N LEU A 119 -65.85 19.85 93.59
CA LEU A 119 -64.61 20.63 93.60
C LEU A 119 -64.42 21.32 92.23
N ALA A 120 -63.99 22.59 92.26
CA ALA A 120 -63.50 23.29 91.08
C ALA A 120 -62.08 22.82 90.71
N ASP A 121 -61.64 23.09 89.47
CA ASP A 121 -60.25 22.86 89.08
C ASP A 121 -59.33 23.82 89.86
N GLY A 122 -58.51 23.28 90.77
CA GLY A 122 -57.61 24.06 91.62
C GLY A 122 -56.47 24.73 90.86
N ALA A 123 -55.89 25.81 91.39
CA ALA A 123 -54.76 26.47 90.77
C ALA A 123 -53.53 25.53 90.68
N LEU A 124 -53.01 25.31 89.47
CA LEU A 124 -51.82 24.50 89.25
C LEU A 124 -50.56 25.37 89.34
N SER A 125 -50.12 25.64 90.58
CA SER A 125 -48.90 26.41 90.86
C SER A 125 -48.12 25.80 92.03
N ALA A 126 -46.82 26.11 92.12
CA ALA A 126 -45.93 25.56 93.15
C ALA A 126 -46.23 26.02 94.60
N SER A 127 -47.13 26.99 94.78
CA SER A 127 -47.60 27.47 96.09
C SER A 127 -49.09 27.21 96.33
N SER A 128 -49.74 26.43 95.46
CA SER A 128 -51.16 26.12 95.61
C SER A 128 -51.40 25.09 96.71
N THR A 129 -52.49 25.28 97.46
CA THR A 129 -53.02 24.31 98.43
C THR A 129 -54.41 23.81 98.04
N ASP A 130 -54.86 24.14 96.82
CA ASP A 130 -56.15 23.70 96.28
C ASP A 130 -56.17 22.19 96.04
N ALA A 131 -57.34 21.57 96.24
CA ALA A 131 -57.55 20.17 95.86
C ALA A 131 -57.63 20.03 94.33
N VAL A 132 -56.66 19.35 93.72
CA VAL A 132 -56.68 19.04 92.28
C VAL A 132 -57.79 18.07 91.92
N THR A 133 -58.45 18.28 90.78
CA THR A 133 -59.52 17.40 90.30
C THR A 133 -58.99 16.23 89.48
N GLY A 134 -59.78 15.16 89.37
CA GLY A 134 -59.47 14.04 88.48
C GLY A 134 -59.35 14.43 87.00
N LYS A 135 -59.96 15.54 86.57
CA LYS A 135 -59.82 16.11 85.22
C LYS A 135 -58.39 16.64 85.02
N GLN A 136 -57.86 17.38 85.99
CA GLN A 136 -56.51 17.95 85.91
C GLN A 136 -55.45 16.84 85.89
N LEU A 137 -55.58 15.85 86.76
CA LEU A 137 -54.69 14.68 86.78
C LEU A 137 -54.78 13.84 85.49
N TYR A 138 -55.97 13.73 84.89
CA TYR A 138 -56.14 13.05 83.59
C TYR A 138 -55.39 13.76 82.47
N THR A 139 -55.45 15.11 82.39
CA THR A 139 -54.66 15.88 81.42
C THR A 139 -53.15 15.64 81.59
N THR A 140 -52.63 15.64 82.83
CA THR A 140 -51.22 15.31 83.09
C THR A 140 -50.86 13.90 82.61
N ASN A 141 -51.72 12.91 82.83
CA ASN A 141 -51.50 11.53 82.39
C ASN A 141 -51.56 11.37 80.87
N GLN A 142 -52.39 12.14 80.16
CA GLN A 142 -52.40 12.18 78.70
C GLN A 142 -51.08 12.70 78.14
N ASN A 143 -50.59 13.85 78.65
CA ASN A 143 -49.30 14.42 78.24
C ASN A 143 -48.12 13.46 78.53
N LEU A 144 -48.16 12.75 79.66
CA LEU A 144 -47.17 11.72 80.00
C LEU A 144 -47.24 10.51 79.05
N THR A 145 -48.44 10.13 78.59
CA THR A 145 -48.64 9.04 77.63
C THR A 145 -48.07 9.39 76.26
N GLU A 146 -48.31 10.61 75.78
CA GLU A 146 -47.74 11.16 74.55
C GLU A 146 -46.20 11.27 74.63
N THR A 147 -45.68 11.76 75.77
CA THR A 147 -44.23 11.80 76.04
C THR A 147 -43.60 10.41 75.96
N ASN A 148 -44.24 9.38 76.52
CA ASN A 148 -43.75 7.99 76.44
C ASN A 148 -43.80 7.41 75.02
N GLN A 149 -44.78 7.79 74.20
CA GLN A 149 -44.84 7.38 72.78
C GLN A 149 -43.71 8.04 71.97
N ASN A 150 -43.48 9.34 72.17
CA ASN A 150 -42.37 10.06 71.53
C ASN A 150 -41.00 9.50 71.93
N LEU A 151 -40.83 9.11 73.20
CA LEU A 151 -39.62 8.43 73.69
C LEU A 151 -39.43 7.04 73.06
N ALA A 152 -40.50 6.27 72.85
CA ALA A 152 -40.43 4.97 72.19
C ALA A 152 -39.99 5.07 70.72
N GLU A 153 -40.56 6.01 69.95
CA GLU A 153 -40.14 6.24 68.55
C GLU A 153 -38.71 6.81 68.48
N THR A 154 -38.31 7.64 69.45
CA THR A 154 -36.91 8.12 69.58
C THR A 154 -35.93 6.95 69.77
N ASN A 155 -36.23 6.00 70.66
CA ASN A 155 -35.38 4.82 70.91
C ASN A 155 -35.29 3.88 69.69
N LYS A 156 -36.37 3.75 68.93
CA LYS A 156 -36.42 2.99 67.66
C LYS A 156 -35.55 3.66 66.59
N ASN A 157 -35.63 4.98 66.43
CA ASN A 157 -34.78 5.75 65.51
C ASN A 157 -33.30 5.71 65.93
N LEU A 158 -33.00 5.76 67.23
CA LEU A 158 -31.65 5.58 67.75
C LEU A 158 -31.09 4.19 67.41
N SER A 159 -31.88 3.14 67.56
CA SER A 159 -31.51 1.76 67.23
C SER A 159 -31.24 1.56 65.72
N ALA A 160 -32.05 2.20 64.87
CA ALA A 160 -31.81 2.24 63.42
C ALA A 160 -30.50 2.97 63.09
N ASN A 161 -30.22 4.10 63.74
CA ASN A 161 -28.98 4.83 63.57
C ASN A 161 -27.74 4.03 64.02
N THR A 162 -27.79 3.30 65.14
CA THR A 162 -26.72 2.38 65.54
C THR A 162 -26.43 1.33 64.46
N THR A 163 -27.48 0.76 63.86
CA THR A 163 -27.35 -0.22 62.77
C THR A 163 -26.72 0.40 61.51
N ASN A 164 -27.18 1.60 61.12
CA ASN A 164 -26.63 2.33 59.97
C ASN A 164 -25.16 2.72 60.17
N ILE A 165 -24.78 3.15 61.38
CA ILE A 165 -23.39 3.47 61.74
C ILE A 165 -22.50 2.22 61.64
N SER A 166 -22.97 1.06 62.10
CA SER A 166 -22.20 -0.20 61.98
C SER A 166 -22.02 -0.63 60.52
N ASN A 167 -23.05 -0.51 59.69
CA ASN A 167 -22.95 -0.77 58.25
C ASN A 167 -21.99 0.20 57.52
N LEU A 168 -21.99 1.48 57.90
CA LEU A 168 -21.02 2.47 57.41
C LEU A 168 -19.60 2.15 57.86
N GLN A 169 -19.39 1.75 59.13
CA GLN A 169 -18.09 1.31 59.64
C GLN A 169 -17.55 0.10 58.86
N ASN A 170 -18.38 -0.91 58.60
CA ASN A 170 -18.00 -2.06 57.78
C ASN A 170 -17.64 -1.65 56.34
N THR A 171 -18.41 -0.74 55.74
CA THR A 171 -18.11 -0.19 54.41
C THR A 171 -16.77 0.56 54.37
N VAL A 172 -16.50 1.40 55.37
CA VAL A 172 -15.24 2.14 55.53
C VAL A 172 -14.07 1.19 55.76
N ASN A 173 -14.23 0.14 56.58
CA ASN A 173 -13.20 -0.88 56.81
C ASN A 173 -12.88 -1.66 55.53
N ASN A 174 -13.88 -2.02 54.73
CA ASN A 174 -13.69 -2.71 53.45
C ASN A 174 -12.98 -1.81 52.41
N ILE A 175 -13.28 -0.51 52.38
CA ILE A 175 -12.56 0.46 51.54
C ILE A 175 -11.12 0.65 52.04
N SER A 176 -10.92 0.82 53.35
CA SER A 176 -9.60 1.04 53.96
C SER A 176 -8.66 -0.18 53.86
N SER A 177 -9.21 -1.37 53.68
CA SER A 177 -8.46 -2.62 53.43
C SER A 177 -8.29 -2.94 51.94
N GLY A 178 -8.75 -2.07 51.03
CA GLY A 178 -8.71 -2.31 49.59
C GLY A 178 -9.63 -3.43 49.10
N SER A 179 -10.54 -3.92 49.93
CA SER A 179 -11.49 -4.99 49.60
C SER A 179 -12.82 -4.49 49.01
N ALA A 180 -13.03 -3.17 48.95
CA ALA A 180 -14.17 -2.53 48.30
C ALA A 180 -13.81 -1.14 47.74
N GLY A 181 -14.59 -0.65 46.78
CA GLY A 181 -14.40 0.66 46.13
C GLY A 181 -13.95 0.54 44.67
N LEU A 182 -13.51 1.65 44.06
CA LEU A 182 -13.09 1.69 42.66
C LEU A 182 -11.70 1.10 42.40
N VAL A 183 -10.83 1.04 43.40
CA VAL A 183 -9.51 0.40 43.31
C VAL A 183 -9.46 -0.68 44.39
N GLN A 184 -9.35 -1.94 43.97
CA GLN A 184 -9.44 -3.10 44.85
C GLN A 184 -8.22 -4.00 44.71
N GLN A 185 -7.72 -4.52 45.83
CA GLN A 185 -6.67 -5.54 45.89
C GLN A 185 -7.14 -6.65 46.85
N SER A 186 -7.36 -7.86 46.34
CA SER A 186 -7.99 -8.96 47.09
C SER A 186 -7.10 -9.58 48.17
N ALA A 187 -5.77 -9.44 48.05
CA ALA A 187 -4.79 -9.76 49.07
C ALA A 187 -3.47 -9.02 48.79
N ALA A 188 -2.67 -8.77 49.83
CA ALA A 188 -1.35 -8.16 49.66
C ALA A 188 -0.47 -8.99 48.70
N GLY A 189 0.07 -8.35 47.65
CA GLY A 189 0.84 -9.03 46.60
C GLY A 189 0.00 -9.70 45.50
N LYS A 190 -1.30 -9.45 45.44
CA LYS A 190 -2.15 -9.74 44.28
C LYS A 190 -2.42 -8.49 43.44
N ASP A 191 -2.98 -8.70 42.25
CA ASP A 191 -3.21 -7.66 41.26
C ASP A 191 -4.11 -6.55 41.81
N ILE A 192 -3.74 -5.30 41.51
CA ILE A 192 -4.56 -4.13 41.84
C ILE A 192 -5.53 -3.93 40.68
N THR A 193 -6.81 -4.17 40.94
CA THR A 193 -7.88 -4.02 39.96
C THR A 193 -8.50 -2.63 40.06
N VAL A 194 -8.73 -1.98 38.91
CA VAL A 194 -9.39 -0.67 38.82
C VAL A 194 -10.72 -0.84 38.11
N ALA A 195 -11.80 -0.42 38.76
CA ALA A 195 -13.18 -0.45 38.27
C ALA A 195 -13.69 -1.84 37.79
N LYS A 196 -13.12 -2.96 38.26
CA LYS A 196 -13.45 -4.32 37.75
C LYS A 196 -14.92 -4.76 37.79
N ASP A 197 -15.74 -4.09 38.59
CA ASP A 197 -17.18 -4.37 38.75
C ASP A 197 -18.06 -3.36 37.99
N LEU A 198 -17.47 -2.52 37.11
CA LEU A 198 -18.12 -1.43 36.38
C LEU A 198 -17.61 -1.34 34.94
N ASP A 199 -18.52 -1.20 33.98
CA ASP A 199 -18.14 -0.99 32.57
C ASP A 199 -17.53 0.40 32.33
N GLY A 200 -16.41 0.46 31.61
CA GLY A 200 -15.79 1.72 31.22
C GLY A 200 -14.58 1.53 30.29
N GLY A 201 -14.60 2.17 29.12
CA GLY A 201 -13.52 2.07 28.13
C GLY A 201 -12.30 2.98 28.37
N MET A 202 -12.22 3.66 29.53
CA MET A 202 -11.16 4.64 29.83
C MET A 202 -10.93 4.77 31.33
N VAL A 203 -9.66 4.80 31.74
CA VAL A 203 -9.22 5.25 33.07
C VAL A 203 -8.39 6.52 32.87
N ASP A 204 -8.93 7.67 33.30
CA ASP A 204 -8.26 8.97 33.16
C ASP A 204 -7.29 9.20 34.33
N PHE A 205 -6.02 9.44 34.01
CA PHE A 205 -4.95 9.76 34.96
C PHE A 205 -4.52 11.23 34.90
N THR A 206 -5.24 12.12 34.22
CA THR A 206 -4.94 13.55 34.24
C THR A 206 -5.07 14.13 35.65
N GLY A 207 -4.16 15.03 36.00
CA GLY A 207 -4.29 15.88 37.18
C GLY A 207 -4.94 17.20 36.80
N LYS A 208 -5.67 17.80 37.72
CA LYS A 208 -6.10 19.21 37.61
C LYS A 208 -5.28 20.06 38.56
N ASN A 209 -4.73 21.18 38.08
CA ASN A 209 -4.13 22.17 38.95
C ASN A 209 -5.25 22.98 39.64
N LEU A 210 -5.29 22.96 40.96
CA LEU A 210 -6.34 23.64 41.73
C LEU A 210 -6.23 25.17 41.68
N SER A 211 -5.06 25.74 41.36
CA SER A 211 -4.88 27.20 41.27
C SER A 211 -5.14 27.79 39.88
N THR A 212 -4.78 27.10 38.79
CA THR A 212 -5.03 27.58 37.42
C THR A 212 -6.25 26.95 36.75
N SER A 213 -6.86 25.93 37.36
CA SER A 213 -7.97 25.13 36.79
C SER A 213 -7.57 24.26 35.57
N GLU A 214 -6.32 24.30 35.13
CA GLU A 214 -5.80 23.57 33.97
C GLU A 214 -5.62 22.07 34.25
N THR A 215 -5.84 21.25 33.24
CA THR A 215 -5.59 19.80 33.25
C THR A 215 -4.20 19.48 32.71
N PHE A 216 -3.43 18.67 33.42
CA PHE A 216 -2.11 18.19 33.03
C PHE A 216 -2.06 16.66 33.00
N ALA A 217 -1.39 16.09 31.99
CA ALA A 217 -1.19 14.64 31.93
C ALA A 217 -0.17 14.17 32.99
N ARG A 218 -0.43 13.03 33.63
CA ARG A 218 0.53 12.38 34.52
C ARG A 218 1.33 11.31 33.76
N LYS A 219 2.64 11.29 33.97
CA LYS A 219 3.49 10.19 33.50
C LYS A 219 3.34 9.00 34.43
N LEU A 220 2.79 7.89 33.92
CA LEU A 220 2.79 6.60 34.63
C LEU A 220 4.24 6.06 34.69
N THR A 221 4.62 5.53 35.85
CA THR A 221 5.96 4.97 36.14
C THR A 221 5.84 3.70 36.97
N GLY A 222 6.90 2.89 37.03
CA GLY A 222 6.87 1.58 37.72
C GLY A 222 6.21 0.45 36.92
N LEU A 223 5.77 0.71 35.69
CA LEU A 223 5.27 -0.30 34.75
C LEU A 223 6.38 -1.32 34.38
N ALA A 224 6.02 -2.60 34.39
CA ALA A 224 6.83 -3.66 33.78
C ALA A 224 6.71 -3.62 32.24
N ASP A 225 7.64 -4.27 31.53
CA ASP A 225 7.55 -4.43 30.07
C ASP A 225 6.40 -5.38 29.71
N GLY A 226 5.34 -4.84 29.10
CA GLY A 226 4.14 -5.60 28.73
C GLY A 226 4.35 -6.61 27.61
N ALA A 227 3.49 -7.62 27.50
CA ALA A 227 3.56 -8.62 26.44
C ALA A 227 3.36 -7.98 25.05
N LEU A 228 4.23 -8.32 24.09
CA LEU A 228 4.17 -7.82 22.72
C LEU A 228 3.48 -8.87 21.82
N SER A 229 2.15 -8.90 21.84
CA SER A 229 1.33 -9.80 21.01
C SER A 229 0.03 -9.12 20.54
N ALA A 230 -0.61 -9.66 19.50
CA ALA A 230 -1.83 -9.10 18.92
C ALA A 230 -3.07 -9.16 19.85
N SER A 231 -3.01 -9.97 20.91
CA SER A 231 -4.05 -10.09 21.94
C SER A 231 -3.65 -9.45 23.28
N SER A 232 -2.56 -8.67 23.30
CA SER A 232 -2.07 -8.05 24.53
C SER A 232 -2.88 -6.81 24.90
N THR A 233 -3.24 -6.71 26.17
CA THR A 233 -3.85 -5.53 26.80
C THR A 233 -2.86 -4.77 27.69
N ASP A 234 -1.58 -5.17 27.71
CA ASP A 234 -0.57 -4.60 28.60
C ASP A 234 -0.09 -3.21 28.12
N ALA A 235 0.19 -2.33 29.07
CA ALA A 235 0.77 -1.02 28.77
C ALA A 235 2.25 -1.16 28.35
N VAL A 236 2.58 -0.75 27.12
CA VAL A 236 3.97 -0.74 26.64
C VAL A 236 4.81 0.34 27.32
N THR A 237 6.03 0.00 27.72
CA THR A 237 6.94 0.94 28.38
C THR A 237 7.70 1.81 27.39
N GLY A 238 8.24 2.93 27.90
CA GLY A 238 9.19 3.76 27.13
C GLY A 238 10.46 3.00 26.67
N LYS A 239 10.84 1.90 27.34
CA LYS A 239 11.95 1.02 26.93
C LYS A 239 11.59 0.19 25.70
N GLN A 240 10.37 -0.35 25.65
CA GLN A 240 9.87 -1.11 24.50
C GLN A 240 9.68 -0.20 23.27
N LEU A 241 9.11 0.99 23.47
CA LEU A 241 9.02 2.00 22.42
C LEU A 241 10.41 2.49 21.96
N TYR A 242 11.36 2.68 22.87
CA TYR A 242 12.74 3.03 22.50
C TYR A 242 13.42 1.91 21.70
N THR A 243 13.25 0.65 22.06
CA THR A 243 13.75 -0.50 21.29
C THR A 243 13.13 -0.53 19.88
N THR A 244 11.83 -0.24 19.77
CA THR A 244 11.12 -0.12 18.49
C THR A 244 11.70 1.03 17.65
N ASN A 245 11.95 2.19 18.27
CA ASN A 245 12.57 3.35 17.61
C ASN A 245 14.02 3.08 17.18
N GLN A 246 14.79 2.30 17.93
CA GLN A 246 16.14 1.88 17.53
C GLN A 246 16.11 0.92 16.32
N ASN A 247 15.15 -0.01 16.28
CA ASN A 247 14.93 -0.87 15.12
C ASN A 247 14.44 -0.08 13.89
N LEU A 248 13.59 0.93 14.11
CA LEU A 248 13.15 1.86 13.06
C LEU A 248 14.31 2.72 12.55
N ASN A 249 15.16 3.25 13.44
CA ASN A 249 16.38 3.97 13.07
C ASN A 249 17.34 3.10 12.24
N ALA A 250 17.59 1.86 12.66
CA ALA A 250 18.41 0.91 11.89
C ALA A 250 17.79 0.59 10.52
N THR A 251 16.46 0.50 10.44
CA THR A 251 15.73 0.35 9.18
C THR A 251 15.86 1.60 8.30
N ASN A 252 15.74 2.80 8.88
CA ASN A 252 15.92 4.07 8.19
C ASN A 252 17.34 4.23 7.65
N THR A 253 18.38 3.90 8.42
CA THR A 253 19.77 3.87 7.94
C THR A 253 19.95 2.87 6.79
N ARG A 254 19.30 1.71 6.83
CA ARG A 254 19.30 0.75 5.70
C ARG A 254 18.57 1.30 4.48
N VAL A 255 17.45 2.02 4.66
CA VAL A 255 16.74 2.72 3.58
C VAL A 255 17.63 3.80 2.98
N THR A 256 18.22 4.70 3.76
CA THR A 256 19.16 5.72 3.25
C THR A 256 20.40 5.12 2.58
N THR A 257 20.88 3.96 3.04
CA THR A 257 21.97 3.22 2.36
C THR A 257 21.49 2.64 1.03
N ALA A 258 20.25 2.14 0.95
CA ALA A 258 19.64 1.67 -0.29
C ALA A 258 19.31 2.82 -1.25
N GLU A 259 18.82 3.96 -0.77
CA GLU A 259 18.59 5.19 -1.54
C GLU A 259 19.92 5.74 -2.10
N GLY A 260 20.99 5.75 -1.30
CA GLY A 260 22.33 6.09 -1.77
C GLY A 260 22.86 5.10 -2.81
N SER A 261 22.61 3.81 -2.62
CA SER A 261 23.00 2.75 -3.56
C SER A 261 22.19 2.81 -4.86
N ILE A 262 20.89 3.12 -4.79
CA ILE A 262 20.00 3.33 -5.94
C ILE A 262 20.37 4.64 -6.65
N THR A 263 20.71 5.71 -5.93
CA THR A 263 21.21 6.97 -6.51
C THR A 263 22.53 6.73 -7.23
N ASN A 264 23.44 5.94 -6.65
CA ASN A 264 24.69 5.55 -7.31
C ASN A 264 24.42 4.67 -8.54
N LEU A 265 23.51 3.70 -8.46
CA LEU A 265 23.12 2.87 -9.61
C LEU A 265 22.45 3.71 -10.71
N GLN A 266 21.58 4.65 -10.35
CA GLN A 266 20.96 5.61 -11.26
C GLN A 266 22.00 6.55 -11.87
N ASN A 267 23.03 6.97 -11.13
CA ASN A 267 24.16 7.73 -11.67
C ASN A 267 24.98 6.87 -12.63
N THR A 268 25.29 5.61 -12.31
CA THR A 268 25.96 4.68 -13.22
C THR A 268 25.13 4.43 -14.49
N VAL A 269 23.83 4.17 -14.38
CA VAL A 269 22.91 3.96 -15.51
C VAL A 269 22.71 5.24 -16.33
N ASN A 270 22.62 6.41 -15.70
CA ASN A 270 22.60 7.70 -16.39
C ASN A 270 23.92 7.96 -17.12
N ASN A 271 25.06 7.64 -16.52
CA ASN A 271 26.36 7.80 -17.14
C ASN A 271 26.52 6.82 -18.32
N ILE A 272 26.11 5.56 -18.20
CA ILE A 272 26.05 4.60 -19.33
C ILE A 272 25.13 5.14 -20.44
N SER A 273 23.94 5.63 -20.08
CA SER A 273 22.96 6.18 -21.05
C SER A 273 23.44 7.47 -21.72
N LYS A 274 24.34 8.21 -21.08
CA LYS A 274 25.03 9.42 -21.61
C LYS A 274 26.41 9.11 -22.20
N GLY A 275 26.79 7.84 -22.29
CA GLY A 275 28.12 7.40 -22.76
C GLY A 275 29.29 7.81 -21.86
N SER A 276 29.08 8.32 -20.65
CA SER A 276 30.14 8.79 -19.74
C SER A 276 30.76 7.69 -18.86
N THR A 277 30.35 6.42 -19.01
CA THR A 277 30.85 5.24 -18.27
C THR A 277 30.48 3.96 -19.02
N GLY A 278 31.37 2.96 -19.08
CA GLY A 278 31.08 1.63 -19.64
C GLY A 278 32.13 1.12 -20.63
N LEU A 279 31.80 0.07 -21.39
CA LEU A 279 32.67 -0.47 -22.46
C LEU A 279 32.72 0.41 -23.72
N VAL A 280 31.67 1.21 -23.97
CA VAL A 280 31.63 2.20 -25.05
C VAL A 280 31.35 3.54 -24.40
N GLN A 281 32.31 4.45 -24.45
CA GLN A 281 32.25 5.75 -23.78
C GLN A 281 32.39 6.89 -24.77
N GLN A 282 31.35 7.72 -24.89
CA GLN A 282 31.44 9.02 -25.52
C GLN A 282 32.03 10.03 -24.54
N SER A 283 33.20 10.58 -24.89
CA SER A 283 33.68 11.82 -24.29
C SER A 283 32.74 12.99 -24.66
N ALA A 284 32.67 14.02 -23.82
CA ALA A 284 31.61 15.06 -23.79
C ALA A 284 30.89 15.35 -25.13
N ALA A 285 29.56 15.20 -25.15
CA ALA A 285 28.65 15.21 -26.31
C ALA A 285 29.17 15.99 -27.55
N GLY A 286 29.45 15.26 -28.63
CA GLY A 286 30.11 15.78 -29.83
C GLY A 286 31.62 15.54 -29.88
N LYS A 287 32.19 14.82 -28.91
CA LYS A 287 33.56 14.28 -28.92
C LYS A 287 33.56 12.76 -29.09
N ASP A 288 34.78 12.22 -29.13
CA ASP A 288 35.11 10.88 -29.60
C ASP A 288 34.45 9.77 -28.77
N ILE A 289 34.00 8.73 -29.48
CA ILE A 289 33.48 7.49 -28.89
C ILE A 289 34.65 6.53 -28.74
N THR A 290 35.09 6.35 -27.50
CA THR A 290 36.15 5.43 -27.10
C THR A 290 35.56 4.07 -26.73
N VAL A 291 36.27 2.99 -27.01
CA VAL A 291 35.87 1.62 -26.65
C VAL A 291 36.94 1.02 -25.74
N ALA A 292 36.53 0.47 -24.61
CA ALA A 292 37.36 -0.16 -23.59
C ALA A 292 38.54 0.68 -23.01
N LYS A 293 38.59 2.01 -23.20
CA LYS A 293 39.77 2.86 -22.91
C LYS A 293 40.33 2.86 -21.47
N ASP A 294 39.58 2.34 -20.49
CA ASP A 294 39.98 2.26 -19.07
C ASP A 294 40.19 0.80 -18.61
N LEU A 295 40.36 -0.14 -19.56
CA LEU A 295 40.50 -1.58 -19.33
C LEU A 295 41.67 -2.11 -20.18
N ASP A 296 42.55 -2.90 -19.58
CA ASP A 296 43.68 -3.51 -20.29
C ASP A 296 43.20 -4.55 -21.32
N GLY A 297 43.78 -4.50 -22.54
CA GLY A 297 43.57 -5.51 -23.57
C GLY A 297 44.00 -5.05 -24.97
N ASP A 298 44.83 -5.86 -25.65
CA ASP A 298 45.37 -5.53 -26.98
C ASP A 298 44.36 -5.66 -28.14
N VAL A 299 43.18 -6.25 -27.90
CA VAL A 299 42.20 -6.61 -28.93
C VAL A 299 40.77 -6.29 -28.48
N VAL A 300 40.05 -5.53 -29.30
CA VAL A 300 38.59 -5.34 -29.18
C VAL A 300 37.89 -6.24 -30.20
N ASP A 301 37.28 -7.33 -29.74
CA ASP A 301 36.48 -8.20 -30.62
C ASP A 301 35.10 -7.59 -30.91
N PHE A 302 34.77 -7.48 -32.19
CA PHE A 302 33.48 -7.01 -32.69
C PHE A 302 32.54 -8.14 -33.13
N SER A 303 32.90 -9.41 -32.89
CA SER A 303 31.97 -10.53 -33.02
C SER A 303 30.75 -10.33 -32.11
N GLY A 304 29.59 -10.75 -32.59
CA GLY A 304 28.33 -10.75 -31.86
C GLY A 304 27.83 -12.18 -31.71
N LYS A 305 27.29 -12.52 -30.54
CA LYS A 305 26.59 -13.79 -30.31
C LYS A 305 25.08 -13.54 -30.32
N ASN A 306 24.32 -14.31 -31.10
CA ASN A 306 22.86 -14.26 -31.04
C ASN A 306 22.38 -14.94 -29.75
N LEU A 307 21.66 -14.21 -28.89
CA LEU A 307 21.21 -14.73 -27.59
C LEU A 307 20.14 -15.83 -27.72
N SER A 308 19.46 -15.94 -28.85
CA SER A 308 18.42 -16.96 -29.08
C SER A 308 18.93 -18.26 -29.73
N THR A 309 19.96 -18.20 -30.60
CA THR A 309 20.53 -19.37 -31.30
C THR A 309 21.92 -19.77 -30.84
N SER A 310 22.58 -18.96 -29.99
CA SER A 310 23.99 -19.09 -29.59
C SER A 310 25.03 -18.95 -30.72
N GLU A 311 24.63 -18.65 -31.95
CA GLU A 311 25.55 -18.51 -33.09
C GLU A 311 26.35 -17.19 -33.04
N THR A 312 27.56 -17.20 -33.60
CA THR A 312 28.42 -16.02 -33.72
C THR A 312 28.38 -15.40 -35.12
N PHE A 313 28.41 -14.07 -35.20
CA PHE A 313 28.42 -13.30 -36.45
C PHE A 313 29.38 -12.10 -36.38
N THR A 314 29.92 -11.66 -37.51
CA THR A 314 30.80 -10.48 -37.59
C THR A 314 30.01 -9.19 -37.83
N ARG A 315 30.28 -8.13 -37.05
CA ARG A 315 29.63 -6.82 -37.23
C ARG A 315 30.33 -5.97 -38.30
N LYS A 316 29.56 -5.32 -39.17
CA LYS A 316 30.06 -4.33 -40.12
C LYS A 316 30.15 -2.95 -39.46
N LEU A 317 31.37 -2.42 -39.31
CA LEU A 317 31.59 -1.06 -38.84
C LEU A 317 31.26 -0.06 -39.97
N THR A 318 30.32 0.87 -39.71
CA THR A 318 29.85 1.89 -40.66
C THR A 318 29.63 3.21 -39.95
N GLY A 319 29.84 4.33 -40.64
CA GLY A 319 29.78 5.67 -40.03
C GLY A 319 31.10 6.13 -39.40
N LEU A 320 32.19 5.38 -39.60
CA LEU A 320 33.55 5.85 -39.33
C LEU A 320 33.82 7.13 -40.12
N ALA A 321 34.34 8.15 -39.44
CA ALA A 321 34.92 9.33 -40.09
C ALA A 321 36.23 8.96 -40.79
N ASP A 322 36.67 9.80 -41.74
CA ASP A 322 37.94 9.62 -42.44
C ASP A 322 39.12 9.86 -41.48
N GLY A 323 39.70 8.78 -40.92
CA GLY A 323 40.73 8.79 -39.89
C GLY A 323 42.07 9.42 -40.32
N THR A 324 42.79 10.04 -39.40
CA THR A 324 43.99 10.82 -39.69
C THR A 324 45.07 9.99 -40.40
N LEU A 325 45.49 10.38 -41.60
CA LEU A 325 46.53 9.67 -42.36
C LEU A 325 47.92 10.18 -41.97
N SER A 326 48.52 9.60 -40.93
CA SER A 326 49.88 9.92 -40.46
C SER A 326 50.66 8.68 -40.00
N ALA A 327 51.99 8.79 -39.94
CA ALA A 327 52.89 7.67 -39.61
C ALA A 327 52.79 7.17 -38.16
N THR A 328 52.10 7.90 -37.27
CA THR A 328 51.82 7.51 -35.88
C THR A 328 50.31 7.41 -35.61
N SER A 329 49.49 7.37 -36.66
CA SER A 329 48.04 7.28 -36.51
C SER A 329 47.60 5.89 -36.10
N THR A 330 46.62 5.84 -35.18
CA THR A 330 45.87 4.64 -34.81
C THR A 330 44.41 4.71 -35.30
N ASP A 331 44.05 5.75 -36.05
CA ASP A 331 42.70 5.96 -36.55
C ASP A 331 42.34 4.92 -37.62
N ALA A 332 41.12 4.38 -37.56
CA ALA A 332 40.65 3.41 -38.53
C ALA A 332 40.43 4.06 -39.90
N VAL A 333 41.19 3.64 -40.92
CA VAL A 333 41.05 4.13 -42.30
C VAL A 333 39.73 3.66 -42.94
N THR A 334 38.99 4.57 -43.56
CA THR A 334 37.73 4.24 -44.25
C THR A 334 37.99 3.69 -45.65
N GLY A 335 37.01 2.97 -46.21
CA GLY A 335 37.04 2.58 -47.62
C GLY A 335 37.12 3.77 -48.59
N LYS A 336 36.58 4.93 -48.22
CA LYS A 336 36.69 6.19 -48.98
C LYS A 336 38.14 6.69 -48.99
N GLN A 337 38.86 6.56 -47.87
CA GLN A 337 40.26 6.97 -47.78
C GLN A 337 41.19 6.02 -48.51
N LEU A 338 41.01 4.70 -48.37
CA LEU A 338 41.80 3.74 -49.14
C LEU A 338 41.59 3.95 -50.65
N TYR A 339 40.35 4.23 -51.07
CA TYR A 339 40.04 4.64 -52.44
C TYR A 339 40.72 5.97 -52.83
N THR A 340 40.68 6.98 -51.95
CA THR A 340 41.37 8.27 -52.16
C THR A 340 42.89 8.10 -52.26
N THR A 341 43.49 7.23 -51.47
CA THR A 341 44.92 6.90 -51.54
C THR A 341 45.27 6.20 -52.85
N ASN A 342 44.41 5.32 -53.36
CA ASN A 342 44.61 4.68 -54.67
C ASN A 342 44.47 5.69 -55.84
N GLN A 343 43.52 6.63 -55.73
CA GLN A 343 43.40 7.75 -56.69
C GLN A 343 44.61 8.70 -56.60
N ASN A 344 45.06 9.02 -55.39
CA ASN A 344 46.24 9.86 -55.15
C ASN A 344 47.52 9.17 -55.66
N LEU A 345 47.69 7.86 -55.48
CA LEU A 345 48.80 7.11 -56.07
C LEU A 345 48.78 7.18 -57.61
N THR A 346 47.59 7.09 -58.19
CA THR A 346 47.38 7.26 -59.65
C THR A 346 47.74 8.67 -60.12
N GLU A 347 47.43 9.71 -59.32
CA GLU A 347 47.76 11.10 -59.65
C GLU A 347 49.21 11.47 -59.33
N THR A 348 49.81 10.90 -58.28
CA THR A 348 51.25 10.98 -57.98
C THR A 348 52.08 10.39 -59.12
N ASN A 349 51.63 9.31 -59.74
CA ASN A 349 52.29 8.75 -60.93
C ASN A 349 52.26 9.71 -62.14
N LYS A 350 51.23 10.56 -62.29
CA LYS A 350 51.25 11.67 -63.29
C LYS A 350 52.13 12.83 -62.83
N ASN A 351 51.96 13.28 -61.59
CA ASN A 351 52.69 14.41 -61.04
C ASN A 351 54.20 14.17 -61.02
N LEU A 352 54.66 12.93 -60.80
CA LEU A 352 56.08 12.57 -60.91
C LEU A 352 56.64 12.81 -62.33
N ALA A 353 55.84 12.53 -63.37
CA ALA A 353 56.24 12.81 -64.76
C ALA A 353 56.35 14.32 -65.04
N GLU A 354 55.44 15.13 -64.48
CA GLU A 354 55.48 16.60 -64.61
C GLU A 354 56.52 17.25 -63.68
N THR A 355 56.82 16.65 -62.51
CA THR A 355 57.91 17.08 -61.62
C THR A 355 59.26 16.92 -62.29
N ASN A 356 59.51 15.82 -62.99
CA ASN A 356 60.74 15.63 -63.77
C ASN A 356 60.94 16.72 -64.83
N LYS A 357 59.85 17.21 -65.44
CA LYS A 357 59.83 18.30 -66.42
C LYS A 357 60.06 19.68 -65.77
N ASN A 358 59.49 19.93 -64.59
CA ASN A 358 59.70 21.18 -63.84
C ASN A 358 61.08 21.27 -63.16
N LEU A 359 61.67 20.13 -62.76
CA LEU A 359 63.01 20.10 -62.16
C LEU A 359 64.07 20.67 -63.11
N SER A 360 63.96 20.36 -64.42
CA SER A 360 64.82 20.92 -65.48
C SER A 360 64.70 22.45 -65.63
N ALA A 361 63.59 23.07 -65.23
CA ALA A 361 63.40 24.51 -65.29
C ALA A 361 63.95 25.24 -64.05
N ASN A 362 63.81 24.65 -62.86
CA ASN A 362 64.28 25.28 -61.62
C ASN A 362 65.81 25.44 -61.55
N THR A 363 66.56 24.56 -62.22
CA THR A 363 68.02 24.71 -62.37
C THR A 363 68.43 26.06 -62.97
N THR A 364 67.62 26.62 -63.88
CA THR A 364 67.90 27.93 -64.52
C THR A 364 67.60 29.12 -63.60
N ASN A 365 66.58 29.02 -62.73
CA ASN A 365 66.14 30.14 -61.89
C ASN A 365 67.07 30.43 -60.71
N ILE A 366 67.66 29.39 -60.12
CA ILE A 366 68.48 29.51 -58.90
C ILE A 366 69.70 30.43 -59.11
N THR A 367 70.34 30.37 -60.29
CA THR A 367 71.49 31.20 -60.66
C THR A 367 71.19 32.70 -60.61
N ASN A 368 69.95 33.12 -60.86
CA ASN A 368 69.59 34.55 -60.90
C ASN A 368 69.45 35.16 -59.49
N LEU A 369 68.88 34.41 -58.53
CA LEU A 369 68.61 34.90 -57.18
C LEU A 369 69.88 35.19 -56.37
N GLN A 370 70.98 34.47 -56.64
CA GLN A 370 72.25 34.62 -55.94
C GLN A 370 72.86 36.03 -56.09
N ASN A 371 72.56 36.74 -57.18
CA ASN A 371 73.03 38.11 -57.39
C ASN A 371 72.26 39.15 -56.57
N THR A 372 70.96 38.94 -56.31
CA THR A 372 70.12 39.90 -55.59
C THR A 372 70.49 39.99 -54.10
N VAL A 373 70.82 38.86 -53.47
CA VAL A 373 71.08 38.78 -52.02
C VAL A 373 72.31 39.60 -51.61
N ASN A 374 73.37 39.60 -52.42
CA ASN A 374 74.63 40.30 -52.12
C ASN A 374 74.44 41.82 -51.91
N ASN A 375 73.50 42.44 -52.62
CA ASN A 375 73.26 43.89 -52.57
C ASN A 375 72.40 44.33 -51.36
N ILE A 376 71.61 43.42 -50.78
CA ILE A 376 70.82 43.71 -49.57
C ILE A 376 71.74 43.68 -48.34
N SER A 377 72.73 42.79 -48.32
CA SER A 377 73.61 42.57 -47.16
C SER A 377 74.57 43.72 -46.84
N SER A 378 74.70 44.74 -47.70
CA SER A 378 75.54 45.92 -47.47
C SER A 378 74.76 47.14 -46.94
N GLY A 379 73.45 47.03 -46.75
CA GLY A 379 72.59 48.15 -46.30
C GLY A 379 72.43 49.29 -47.31
N SER A 380 72.92 49.11 -48.54
CA SER A 380 72.98 50.16 -49.58
C SER A 380 71.70 50.28 -50.41
N ALA A 381 70.71 49.43 -50.17
CA ALA A 381 69.42 49.42 -50.85
C ALA A 381 68.30 48.97 -49.89
N GLY A 382 67.21 49.74 -49.81
CA GLY A 382 66.05 49.43 -48.95
C GLY A 382 65.29 50.66 -48.45
N LEU A 383 64.16 50.41 -47.76
CA LEU A 383 63.25 51.44 -47.22
C LEU A 383 63.74 52.13 -45.93
N VAL A 384 64.77 51.59 -45.29
CA VAL A 384 65.38 52.12 -44.05
C VAL A 384 66.89 52.15 -44.25
N GLN A 385 67.51 53.30 -44.01
CA GLN A 385 68.91 53.57 -44.36
C GLN A 385 69.62 54.36 -43.24
N GLN A 386 70.96 54.22 -43.18
CA GLN A 386 71.81 54.91 -42.21
C GLN A 386 73.11 55.36 -42.91
N SER A 387 73.53 56.61 -42.69
CA SER A 387 74.70 57.21 -43.36
C SER A 387 76.03 56.91 -42.68
N ALA A 388 76.03 56.80 -41.35
CA ALA A 388 77.13 56.30 -40.52
C ALA A 388 76.58 55.87 -39.15
N ALA A 389 77.30 55.00 -38.44
CA ALA A 389 76.92 54.60 -37.09
C ALA A 389 77.03 55.80 -36.11
N GLY A 390 75.94 56.10 -35.39
CA GLY A 390 75.90 57.18 -34.37
C GLY A 390 75.17 58.47 -34.79
N LYS A 391 74.37 58.45 -35.86
CA LYS A 391 73.49 59.54 -36.31
C LYS A 391 72.04 59.07 -36.49
N ASP A 392 71.13 60.02 -36.71
CA ASP A 392 69.69 59.82 -36.81
C ASP A 392 69.28 58.77 -37.87
N ILE A 393 68.20 58.04 -37.58
CA ILE A 393 67.60 57.06 -38.51
C ILE A 393 66.46 57.74 -39.27
N THR A 394 66.45 57.59 -40.59
CA THR A 394 65.32 58.03 -41.42
C THR A 394 64.54 56.83 -41.96
N VAL A 395 63.22 57.00 -42.10
CA VAL A 395 62.30 56.02 -42.67
C VAL A 395 61.60 56.68 -43.85
N ALA A 396 61.64 56.07 -45.03
CA ALA A 396 60.94 56.54 -46.23
C ALA A 396 61.21 58.01 -46.66
N LYS A 397 62.40 58.58 -46.37
CA LYS A 397 62.69 60.03 -46.55
C LYS A 397 62.53 60.61 -47.97
N ASP A 398 62.50 59.76 -48.99
CA ASP A 398 62.39 60.14 -50.42
C ASP A 398 61.01 59.76 -51.01
N LEU A 399 59.99 59.59 -50.16
CA LEU A 399 58.63 59.20 -50.52
C LEU A 399 57.62 60.08 -49.77
N ASP A 400 56.65 60.64 -50.48
CA ASP A 400 55.55 61.40 -49.86
C ASP A 400 54.52 60.47 -49.19
N GLY A 401 54.11 60.79 -47.95
CA GLY A 401 53.10 60.02 -47.21
C GLY A 401 52.76 60.61 -45.84
N GLY A 402 51.52 60.43 -45.39
CA GLY A 402 50.98 61.02 -44.15
C GLY A 402 51.01 60.12 -42.91
N VAL A 403 51.54 58.90 -42.99
CA VAL A 403 51.57 57.92 -41.89
C VAL A 403 52.93 57.22 -41.87
N VAL A 404 53.58 57.15 -40.71
CA VAL A 404 54.76 56.30 -40.48
C VAL A 404 54.35 55.12 -39.60
N ASP A 405 54.24 53.95 -40.21
CA ASP A 405 53.73 52.76 -39.54
C ASP A 405 54.79 52.10 -38.63
N PHE A 406 54.96 52.67 -37.44
CA PHE A 406 55.73 52.07 -36.34
C PHE A 406 55.02 50.88 -35.67
N SER A 407 53.87 50.44 -36.18
CA SER A 407 53.06 49.42 -35.52
C SER A 407 53.61 47.99 -35.73
N GLY A 408 54.81 47.68 -35.23
CA GLY A 408 55.16 46.28 -34.89
C GLY A 408 56.58 45.78 -35.09
N LYS A 409 57.23 46.10 -36.22
CA LYS A 409 58.55 45.60 -36.63
C LYS A 409 58.85 44.13 -36.24
N ASN A 410 58.15 43.17 -36.87
CA ASN A 410 58.68 41.96 -37.52
C ASN A 410 57.52 41.02 -37.95
N LEU A 411 57.53 40.40 -39.14
CA LEU A 411 58.67 40.22 -40.06
C LEU A 411 58.48 40.87 -41.44
N SER A 412 57.26 40.90 -41.98
CA SER A 412 56.90 41.45 -43.30
C SER A 412 55.66 42.34 -43.19
N THR A 413 55.73 43.67 -43.13
CA THR A 413 56.74 44.66 -43.56
C THR A 413 58.20 44.44 -43.15
N SER A 414 58.58 44.09 -41.91
CA SER A 414 58.50 44.88 -40.67
C SER A 414 57.12 45.12 -40.05
N GLU A 415 56.23 44.16 -40.28
CA GLU A 415 54.90 43.88 -39.72
C GLU A 415 54.68 44.41 -38.29
N THR A 416 53.55 45.03 -37.91
CA THR A 416 52.39 45.43 -38.72
C THR A 416 51.01 45.29 -38.02
N PHE A 417 50.72 44.65 -36.86
CA PHE A 417 51.41 43.99 -35.72
C PHE A 417 51.98 44.87 -34.58
N THR A 418 51.25 45.95 -34.26
CA THR A 418 51.44 46.97 -33.19
C THR A 418 52.44 46.71 -32.03
N ARG A 419 53.53 47.50 -31.96
CA ARG A 419 54.34 47.68 -30.72
C ARG A 419 53.71 48.75 -29.82
N LYS A 420 53.53 48.42 -28.54
CA LYS A 420 53.28 49.41 -27.48
C LYS A 420 54.50 50.35 -27.40
N LEU A 421 54.34 51.63 -27.72
CA LEU A 421 55.36 52.65 -27.50
C LEU A 421 55.52 52.91 -25.99
N THR A 422 56.30 52.06 -25.32
CA THR A 422 56.71 52.27 -23.93
C THR A 422 57.79 53.34 -23.88
N GLY A 423 57.60 54.36 -23.02
CA GLY A 423 58.43 55.57 -22.99
C GLY A 423 57.73 56.84 -23.48
N LEU A 424 56.45 56.75 -23.87
CA LEU A 424 55.58 57.92 -24.05
C LEU A 424 55.34 58.66 -22.72
N ALA A 425 55.22 59.98 -22.79
CA ALA A 425 54.78 60.85 -21.70
C ALA A 425 53.26 61.13 -21.78
N ASP A 426 52.70 61.74 -20.73
CA ASP A 426 51.26 62.08 -20.65
C ASP A 426 50.85 63.14 -21.71
N GLY A 427 50.18 62.73 -22.79
CA GLY A 427 49.65 63.63 -23.83
C GLY A 427 48.51 64.55 -23.37
N ALA A 428 48.28 65.64 -24.10
CA ALA A 428 47.30 66.66 -23.71
C ALA A 428 45.84 66.24 -24.00
N LEU A 429 44.99 66.26 -22.97
CA LEU A 429 43.55 65.99 -23.07
C LEU A 429 42.79 67.22 -23.63
N SER A 430 42.95 67.51 -24.93
CA SER A 430 42.22 68.59 -25.61
C SER A 430 41.83 68.21 -27.04
N ALA A 431 40.87 68.93 -27.62
CA ALA A 431 40.28 68.63 -28.93
C ALA A 431 41.18 68.91 -30.15
N SER A 432 42.43 69.35 -29.94
CA SER A 432 43.39 69.71 -31.01
C SER A 432 44.79 69.14 -30.80
N SER A 433 44.97 68.17 -29.90
CA SER A 433 46.25 67.49 -29.70
C SER A 433 46.46 66.37 -30.73
N THR A 434 47.72 66.13 -31.09
CA THR A 434 48.19 64.95 -31.86
C THR A 434 49.07 64.03 -31.01
N ASP A 435 49.04 64.21 -29.68
CA ASP A 435 49.86 63.48 -28.71
C ASP A 435 49.15 62.20 -28.22
N ALA A 436 49.91 61.24 -27.67
CA ALA A 436 49.35 60.01 -27.14
C ALA A 436 48.96 60.13 -25.65
N VAL A 437 47.70 59.84 -25.32
CA VAL A 437 47.18 59.80 -23.94
C VAL A 437 47.59 58.53 -23.18
N THR A 438 47.68 58.59 -21.85
CA THR A 438 48.23 57.52 -21.01
C THR A 438 47.22 56.93 -20.01
N GLY A 439 47.50 55.73 -19.51
CA GLY A 439 46.63 55.04 -18.53
C GLY A 439 46.42 55.80 -17.21
N LYS A 440 47.29 56.76 -16.87
CA LYS A 440 47.13 57.67 -15.73
C LYS A 440 45.92 58.60 -15.90
N GLN A 441 45.51 58.89 -17.12
CA GLN A 441 44.39 59.80 -17.40
C GLN A 441 43.02 59.12 -17.25
N LEU A 442 42.96 57.78 -17.35
CA LEU A 442 41.78 56.97 -17.05
C LEU A 442 41.41 56.94 -15.54
N TYR A 443 42.24 57.58 -14.70
CA TYR A 443 41.95 57.95 -13.31
C TYR A 443 40.70 58.85 -13.16
N THR A 444 40.12 59.35 -14.27
CA THR A 444 38.70 59.72 -14.43
C THR A 444 37.75 58.89 -13.54
N THR A 445 38.00 57.59 -13.45
CA THR A 445 37.16 56.62 -12.74
C THR A 445 37.08 56.83 -11.21
N ASN A 446 37.95 57.67 -10.62
CA ASN A 446 37.91 58.00 -9.18
C ASN A 446 36.77 58.95 -8.76
N GLN A 447 35.82 59.22 -9.66
CA GLN A 447 34.50 59.82 -9.38
C GLN A 447 33.78 59.23 -8.14
N ASN A 448 33.97 57.94 -7.85
CA ASN A 448 33.10 57.15 -6.98
C ASN A 448 33.15 57.51 -5.47
N LEU A 449 34.03 58.40 -5.01
CA LEU A 449 34.18 58.70 -3.57
C LEU A 449 33.34 59.89 -3.09
N THR A 450 32.96 60.81 -3.98
CA THR A 450 32.32 62.09 -3.63
C THR A 450 30.93 61.93 -3.00
N GLU A 451 30.19 60.90 -3.42
CA GLU A 451 28.80 60.64 -3.01
C GLU A 451 28.66 60.24 -1.53
N THR A 452 29.72 59.69 -0.92
CA THR A 452 29.72 59.23 0.48
C THR A 452 29.62 60.38 1.50
N ASN A 453 30.10 61.58 1.16
CA ASN A 453 30.31 62.67 2.13
C ASN A 453 29.06 63.51 2.45
N GLN A 454 27.95 63.40 1.70
CA GLN A 454 26.81 64.31 1.89
C GLN A 454 25.86 63.91 3.04
N ASN A 455 25.70 62.61 3.31
CA ASN A 455 24.70 62.12 4.28
C ASN A 455 25.03 62.44 5.75
N LEU A 456 26.27 62.85 6.07
CA LEU A 456 26.72 63.08 7.45
C LEU A 456 26.34 64.47 8.00
N ALA A 457 25.90 65.41 7.15
CA ALA A 457 25.76 66.81 7.53
C ALA A 457 24.49 67.16 8.33
N GLU A 458 23.33 66.59 8.00
CA GLU A 458 22.04 67.11 8.46
C GLU A 458 21.74 66.80 9.95
N THR A 459 22.24 65.69 10.47
CA THR A 459 21.92 65.21 11.84
C THR A 459 22.38 66.17 12.95
N ASN A 460 23.49 66.90 12.75
CA ASN A 460 24.08 67.77 13.78
C ASN A 460 23.28 69.05 14.07
N LYS A 461 22.24 69.37 13.28
CA LYS A 461 21.58 70.68 13.29
C LYS A 461 20.51 70.85 14.36
N ASN A 462 19.84 69.75 14.74
CA ASN A 462 18.65 69.80 15.60
C ASN A 462 18.95 69.92 17.10
N LEU A 463 20.16 69.58 17.54
CA LEU A 463 20.49 69.45 18.97
C LEU A 463 20.63 70.80 19.70
N SER A 464 20.88 71.89 18.97
CA SER A 464 21.23 73.20 19.55
C SER A 464 20.05 74.08 20.00
N ALA A 465 18.82 73.77 19.59
CA ALA A 465 17.68 74.70 19.71
C ALA A 465 17.03 74.75 21.11
N ASN A 466 17.01 73.63 21.85
CA ASN A 466 16.23 73.52 23.10
C ASN A 466 16.83 74.33 24.28
N THR A 467 18.09 74.75 24.19
CA THR A 467 18.82 75.45 25.26
C THR A 467 18.21 76.82 25.61
N THR A 468 17.53 77.49 24.68
CA THR A 468 17.13 78.90 24.82
C THR A 468 15.94 79.15 25.77
N ASN A 469 14.98 78.22 25.85
CA ASN A 469 13.67 78.49 26.49
C ASN A 469 13.72 78.64 28.02
N ILE A 470 14.83 78.26 28.67
CA ILE A 470 14.99 78.26 30.13
C ILE A 470 15.08 79.69 30.71
N SER A 471 15.43 80.70 29.89
CA SER A 471 15.74 82.05 30.37
C SER A 471 14.56 82.90 30.88
N ASN A 472 13.31 82.49 30.65
CA ASN A 472 12.13 83.34 30.94
C ASN A 472 11.68 83.34 32.42
N LEU A 473 12.34 82.57 33.30
CA LEU A 473 11.95 82.38 34.71
C LEU A 473 12.02 83.65 35.60
N GLN A 474 12.71 84.70 35.17
CA GLN A 474 13.16 85.77 36.08
C GLN A 474 12.17 86.94 36.28
N ASN A 475 11.14 87.10 35.43
CA ASN A 475 10.29 88.31 35.46
C ASN A 475 9.31 88.39 36.64
N THR A 476 8.81 87.26 37.16
CA THR A 476 7.75 87.24 38.20
C THR A 476 8.17 87.87 39.52
N VAL A 477 9.48 87.90 39.82
CA VAL A 477 10.05 88.44 41.06
C VAL A 477 9.75 89.95 41.24
N ASN A 478 9.61 90.70 40.15
CA ASN A 478 9.48 92.16 40.17
C ASN A 478 8.19 92.66 40.84
N ASN A 479 7.13 91.84 40.93
CA ASN A 479 5.82 92.29 41.40
C ASN A 479 5.77 92.61 42.91
N ILE A 480 6.65 92.00 43.71
CA ILE A 480 6.66 92.13 45.19
C ILE A 480 7.03 93.57 45.61
N SER A 481 7.86 94.28 44.85
CA SER A 481 8.37 95.61 45.21
C SER A 481 7.34 96.75 45.08
N SER A 482 6.10 96.47 44.67
CA SER A 482 5.07 97.46 44.37
C SER A 482 4.12 97.81 45.54
N GLY A 483 4.25 97.15 46.69
CA GLY A 483 3.29 97.26 47.79
C GLY A 483 1.94 96.58 47.54
N SER A 484 1.70 96.03 46.34
CA SER A 484 0.49 95.28 45.98
C SER A 484 0.49 93.83 46.52
N ALA A 485 1.45 93.49 47.38
CA ALA A 485 1.54 92.24 48.14
C ALA A 485 2.32 92.48 49.44
N GLY A 486 1.80 92.06 50.59
CA GLY A 486 2.47 92.25 51.90
C GLY A 486 1.59 91.99 53.13
N LEU A 487 2.21 91.97 54.32
CA LEU A 487 1.55 91.64 55.60
C LEU A 487 0.82 92.82 56.27
N VAL A 488 1.35 94.04 56.12
CA VAL A 488 0.72 95.28 56.58
C VAL A 488 0.37 96.08 55.33
N GLN A 489 -0.90 96.05 54.97
CA GLN A 489 -1.40 96.69 53.75
C GLN A 489 -2.13 97.99 54.11
N GLN A 490 -1.75 99.07 53.45
CA GLN A 490 -2.51 100.31 53.46
C GLN A 490 -3.40 100.36 52.22
N SER A 491 -4.70 100.09 52.39
CA SER A 491 -5.69 100.63 51.44
C SER A 491 -5.59 102.16 51.45
N ALA A 492 -5.75 102.80 50.29
CA ALA A 492 -5.44 104.22 50.04
C ALA A 492 -5.69 105.19 51.22
N ALA A 493 -4.73 106.07 51.46
CA ALA A 493 -4.58 106.86 52.69
C ALA A 493 -5.87 107.57 53.14
N GLY A 494 -6.18 107.47 54.45
CA GLY A 494 -7.37 108.03 55.08
C GLY A 494 -8.40 107.00 55.58
N LYS A 495 -8.09 105.70 55.44
CA LYS A 495 -8.90 104.57 55.94
C LYS A 495 -8.22 103.81 57.09
N ASP A 496 -8.99 102.90 57.70
CA ASP A 496 -8.59 102.08 58.84
C ASP A 496 -7.31 101.28 58.54
N ILE A 497 -6.38 101.26 59.50
CA ILE A 497 -5.13 100.49 59.37
C ILE A 497 -5.43 99.01 59.62
N THR A 498 -5.52 98.23 58.54
CA THR A 498 -5.70 96.78 58.62
C THR A 498 -4.36 96.07 58.78
N VAL A 499 -4.15 95.42 59.93
CA VAL A 499 -2.97 94.57 60.19
C VAL A 499 -3.35 93.13 59.82
N ALA A 500 -2.56 92.49 58.95
CA ALA A 500 -2.69 91.06 58.58
C ALA A 500 -4.05 90.59 58.03
N LYS A 501 -4.88 91.46 57.41
CA LYS A 501 -6.26 91.11 56.99
C LYS A 501 -6.40 89.92 56.03
N ASP A 502 -5.36 89.61 55.26
CA ASP A 502 -5.34 88.54 54.24
C ASP A 502 -4.49 87.34 54.68
N LEU A 503 -4.26 87.18 55.98
CA LEU A 503 -3.57 86.03 56.57
C LEU A 503 -4.35 85.50 57.76
N ASP A 504 -4.41 84.17 57.90
CA ASP A 504 -5.23 83.46 58.89
C ASP A 504 -4.62 83.49 60.31
N GLY A 505 -4.41 84.70 60.85
CA GLY A 505 -3.83 84.97 62.17
C GLY A 505 -4.89 85.30 63.23
N ASN A 506 -5.19 84.34 64.11
CA ASN A 506 -6.33 84.40 65.02
C ASN A 506 -6.22 85.38 66.22
N ALA A 507 -5.13 86.13 66.39
CA ALA A 507 -4.94 87.00 67.55
C ALA A 507 -4.05 88.23 67.27
N VAL A 508 -4.40 89.35 67.90
CA VAL A 508 -3.58 90.57 67.97
C VAL A 508 -3.12 90.74 69.42
N ASP A 509 -1.81 90.63 69.67
CA ASP A 509 -1.25 90.81 71.01
C ASP A 509 -1.08 92.30 71.34
N PHE A 510 -1.65 92.71 72.49
CA PHE A 510 -1.55 94.05 73.04
C PHE A 510 -0.57 94.15 74.22
N SER A 511 0.33 93.17 74.39
CA SER A 511 1.48 93.29 75.29
C SER A 511 2.39 94.46 74.91
N GLY A 512 3.03 95.07 75.90
CA GLY A 512 3.94 96.20 75.71
C GLY A 512 5.30 95.89 76.33
N LYS A 513 6.38 96.03 75.57
CA LYS A 513 7.74 96.00 76.13
C LYS A 513 8.14 97.41 76.54
N ASN A 514 8.55 97.62 77.79
CA ASN A 514 9.08 98.90 78.23
C ASN A 514 10.51 99.09 77.68
N LEU A 515 10.74 100.12 76.86
CA LEU A 515 12.03 100.29 76.17
C LEU A 515 13.21 100.64 77.11
N SER A 516 12.95 101.14 78.33
CA SER A 516 14.00 101.46 79.30
C SER A 516 14.35 100.34 80.30
N THR A 517 13.47 99.34 80.48
CA THR A 517 13.73 98.18 81.37
C THR A 517 13.71 96.82 80.66
N SER A 518 13.29 96.78 79.39
CA SER A 518 13.04 95.56 78.61
C SER A 518 12.00 94.57 79.16
N GLU A 519 11.29 94.90 80.24
CA GLU A 519 10.20 94.07 80.75
C GLU A 519 8.95 94.17 79.86
N THR A 520 8.27 93.04 79.65
CA THR A 520 6.96 92.99 79.00
C THR A 520 5.84 93.11 80.02
N PHE A 521 5.03 94.16 79.91
CA PHE A 521 3.82 94.36 80.70
C PHE A 521 2.57 94.14 79.84
N THR A 522 1.56 93.49 80.40
CA THR A 522 0.22 93.41 79.79
C THR A 522 -0.51 94.73 80.00
N ARG A 523 -1.02 95.35 78.93
CA ARG A 523 -1.83 96.58 79.04
C ARG A 523 -3.19 96.25 79.66
N LYS A 524 -3.48 96.83 80.83
CA LYS A 524 -4.77 96.65 81.51
C LYS A 524 -5.86 97.43 80.77
N LEU A 525 -6.82 96.74 80.17
CA LEU A 525 -8.05 97.38 79.69
C LEU A 525 -8.89 97.81 80.90
N THR A 526 -9.16 99.10 81.04
CA THR A 526 -9.95 99.70 82.12
C THR A 526 -11.05 100.60 81.57
N GLY A 527 -12.21 100.62 82.22
CA GLY A 527 -13.37 101.43 81.79
C GLY A 527 -14.51 100.65 81.13
N LEU A 528 -14.43 99.31 81.11
CA LEU A 528 -15.50 98.42 80.67
C LEU A 528 -16.64 98.36 81.71
N ALA A 529 -17.88 98.29 81.23
CA ALA A 529 -19.10 98.13 82.05
C ALA A 529 -19.52 96.65 82.16
N ASP A 530 -20.53 96.33 82.99
CA ASP A 530 -21.18 95.01 83.03
C ASP A 530 -21.82 94.72 81.65
N GLY A 531 -21.17 93.88 80.84
CA GLY A 531 -21.61 93.54 79.47
C GLY A 531 -22.95 92.81 79.42
N ALA A 532 -23.69 92.92 78.32
CA ALA A 532 -25.01 92.29 78.21
C ALA A 532 -24.91 90.75 78.24
N LEU A 533 -25.63 90.10 79.16
CA LEU A 533 -25.76 88.63 79.18
C LEU A 533 -26.80 88.16 78.14
N SER A 534 -26.46 88.31 76.86
CA SER A 534 -27.26 87.85 75.72
C SER A 534 -26.40 87.13 74.68
N ALA A 535 -27.02 86.31 73.84
CA ALA A 535 -26.32 85.51 72.83
C ALA A 535 -25.70 86.33 71.67
N SER A 536 -25.94 87.65 71.61
CA SER A 536 -25.37 88.57 70.63
C SER A 536 -24.31 89.50 71.20
N SER A 537 -23.94 89.34 72.48
CA SER A 537 -23.00 90.23 73.15
C SER A 537 -21.56 89.91 72.79
N THR A 538 -20.86 90.89 72.24
CA THR A 538 -19.39 90.90 72.13
C THR A 538 -18.73 91.65 73.29
N ASP A 539 -19.50 92.02 74.32
CA ASP A 539 -19.01 92.75 75.49
C ASP A 539 -18.14 91.85 76.38
N ALA A 540 -17.14 92.43 77.04
CA ALA A 540 -16.44 91.74 78.11
C ALA A 540 -17.32 91.65 79.37
N VAL A 541 -17.77 90.43 79.72
CA VAL A 541 -18.50 90.18 80.98
C VAL A 541 -17.58 90.37 82.20
N THR A 542 -18.15 90.88 83.30
CA THR A 542 -17.39 91.14 84.54
C THR A 542 -17.43 89.97 85.51
N GLY A 543 -16.46 89.90 86.43
CA GLY A 543 -16.36 88.79 87.41
C GLY A 543 -17.58 88.61 88.31
N LYS A 544 -18.40 89.65 88.49
CA LYS A 544 -19.68 89.60 89.20
C LYS A 544 -20.72 88.72 88.48
N GLN A 545 -20.73 88.77 87.14
CA GLN A 545 -21.68 88.02 86.30
C GLN A 545 -21.35 86.52 86.29
N LEU A 546 -20.07 86.17 86.42
CA LEU A 546 -19.58 84.78 86.40
C LEU A 546 -20.01 83.96 87.63
N TYR A 547 -20.07 84.57 88.82
CA TYR A 547 -20.37 83.85 90.07
C TYR A 547 -21.79 83.25 90.10
N THR A 548 -22.80 84.00 89.64
CA THR A 548 -24.19 83.55 89.58
C THR A 548 -24.36 82.33 88.67
N THR A 549 -23.65 82.29 87.55
CA THR A 549 -23.67 81.18 86.57
C THR A 549 -23.21 79.86 87.19
N ASN A 550 -22.17 79.90 88.04
CA ASN A 550 -21.59 78.69 88.65
C ASN A 550 -22.55 77.96 89.59
N GLN A 551 -23.49 78.66 90.25
CA GLN A 551 -24.48 78.02 91.12
C GLN A 551 -25.49 77.17 90.33
N ASN A 552 -25.94 77.67 89.17
CA ASN A 552 -26.88 76.93 88.30
C ASN A 552 -26.22 75.71 87.62
N LEU A 553 -24.92 75.79 87.36
CA LEU A 553 -24.13 74.69 86.80
C LEU A 553 -24.12 73.47 87.73
N ASN A 554 -24.04 73.68 89.04
CA ASN A 554 -23.91 72.58 90.02
C ASN A 554 -25.18 71.72 90.13
N ALA A 555 -26.36 72.33 90.06
CA ALA A 555 -27.65 71.61 90.01
C ALA A 555 -27.85 70.85 88.68
N THR A 556 -27.25 71.35 87.58
CA THR A 556 -27.25 70.68 86.29
C THR A 556 -26.39 69.41 86.33
N ASN A 557 -25.22 69.48 86.96
CA ASN A 557 -24.26 68.38 87.07
C ASN A 557 -24.88 67.09 87.65
N THR A 558 -25.67 67.19 88.73
CA THR A 558 -26.33 66.03 89.37
C THR A 558 -27.31 65.30 88.44
N ARG A 559 -27.99 66.05 87.56
CA ARG A 559 -28.91 65.46 86.56
C ARG A 559 -28.14 64.79 85.41
N VAL A 560 -26.99 65.35 85.03
CA VAL A 560 -26.10 64.76 84.03
C VAL A 560 -25.61 63.39 84.49
N THR A 561 -25.11 63.24 85.72
CA THR A 561 -24.63 61.94 86.23
C THR A 561 -25.69 60.83 86.22
N THR A 562 -26.96 61.17 86.45
CA THR A 562 -28.08 60.20 86.36
C THR A 562 -28.40 59.81 84.91
N ALA A 563 -28.28 60.77 83.98
CA ALA A 563 -28.42 60.51 82.56
C ALA A 563 -27.25 59.67 82.02
N GLU A 564 -26.02 59.95 82.43
CA GLU A 564 -24.80 59.20 82.04
C GLU A 564 -24.90 57.71 82.39
N GLY A 565 -25.37 57.35 83.59
CA GLY A 565 -25.59 55.95 83.96
C GLY A 565 -26.67 55.26 83.11
N SER A 566 -27.76 55.98 82.80
CA SER A 566 -28.84 55.48 81.94
C SER A 566 -28.38 55.30 80.49
N ILE A 567 -27.63 56.27 79.97
CA ILE A 567 -27.01 56.26 78.64
C ILE A 567 -25.99 55.14 78.55
N THR A 568 -25.19 54.87 79.60
CA THR A 568 -24.21 53.77 79.62
C THR A 568 -24.90 52.41 79.49
N ASN A 569 -26.03 52.18 80.15
CA ASN A 569 -26.79 50.93 80.02
C ASN A 569 -27.47 50.77 78.65
N LEU A 570 -27.99 51.88 78.09
CA LEU A 570 -28.48 51.91 76.71
C LEU A 570 -27.36 51.66 75.70
N GLN A 571 -26.20 52.29 75.87
CA GLN A 571 -25.00 52.06 75.06
C GLN A 571 -24.52 50.62 75.16
N ASN A 572 -24.51 49.99 76.34
CA ASN A 572 -24.17 48.58 76.49
C ASN A 572 -25.16 47.66 75.74
N THR A 573 -26.46 47.94 75.83
CA THR A 573 -27.50 47.18 75.11
C THR A 573 -27.38 47.36 73.59
N VAL A 574 -27.23 48.60 73.12
CA VAL A 574 -27.02 48.94 71.71
C VAL A 574 -25.70 48.37 71.18
N ASN A 575 -24.63 48.41 71.98
CA ASN A 575 -23.35 47.78 71.64
C ASN A 575 -23.48 46.26 71.51
N ASN A 576 -24.22 45.59 72.40
CA ASN A 576 -24.40 44.14 72.32
C ASN A 576 -25.26 43.73 71.12
N ILE A 577 -26.29 44.52 70.77
CA ILE A 577 -27.06 44.35 69.53
C ILE A 577 -26.18 44.62 68.30
N SER A 578 -25.39 45.70 68.30
CA SER A 578 -24.52 46.09 67.17
C SER A 578 -23.32 45.16 66.97
N LYS A 579 -22.91 44.43 68.03
CA LYS A 579 -21.92 43.35 68.00
C LYS A 579 -22.56 41.96 67.76
N GLY A 580 -23.87 41.90 67.48
CA GLY A 580 -24.60 40.65 67.25
C GLY A 580 -24.65 39.70 68.45
N SER A 581 -24.27 40.15 69.65
CA SER A 581 -24.13 39.30 70.84
C SER A 581 -25.45 39.08 71.60
N THR A 582 -26.50 39.83 71.27
CA THR A 582 -27.85 39.71 71.84
C THR A 582 -28.91 40.12 70.80
N GLY A 583 -29.91 39.27 70.52
CA GLY A 583 -31.02 39.59 69.62
C GLY A 583 -31.69 38.36 69.00
N LEU A 584 -32.60 38.58 68.05
CA LEU A 584 -33.18 37.52 67.20
C LEU A 584 -32.21 37.01 66.13
N VAL A 585 -31.30 37.85 65.68
CA VAL A 585 -30.16 37.47 64.83
C VAL A 585 -28.92 37.65 65.68
N GLN A 586 -28.21 36.56 65.96
CA GLN A 586 -27.01 36.56 66.79
C GLN A 586 -25.81 36.05 66.00
N GLN A 587 -24.72 36.79 66.02
CA GLN A 587 -23.44 36.35 65.49
C GLN A 587 -22.60 35.79 66.63
N SER A 588 -22.09 34.57 66.49
CA SER A 588 -21.11 34.05 67.45
C SER A 588 -19.78 34.83 67.34
N ALA A 589 -18.87 34.65 68.30
CA ALA A 589 -17.64 35.44 68.39
C ALA A 589 -16.87 35.48 67.05
N ALA A 590 -16.37 36.68 66.71
CA ALA A 590 -15.96 37.09 65.35
C ALA A 590 -15.29 35.99 64.50
N GLY A 591 -16.04 35.45 63.54
CA GLY A 591 -15.56 34.46 62.57
C GLY A 591 -16.45 33.24 62.38
N LYS A 592 -17.54 33.07 63.14
CA LYS A 592 -18.49 31.95 62.97
C LYS A 592 -19.96 32.36 62.99
N ASP A 593 -20.73 31.60 62.22
CA ASP A 593 -22.17 31.34 62.24
C ASP A 593 -23.07 32.50 62.72
N ILE A 594 -23.77 33.10 61.76
CA ILE A 594 -24.94 33.93 62.04
C ILE A 594 -26.11 32.97 62.31
N THR A 595 -26.56 32.98 63.56
CA THR A 595 -27.69 32.19 64.02
C THR A 595 -28.94 33.06 64.10
N VAL A 596 -30.10 32.47 63.78
CA VAL A 596 -31.41 33.12 63.92
C VAL A 596 -32.17 32.36 65.00
N ALA A 597 -32.68 33.07 66.00
CA ALA A 597 -33.52 32.56 67.09
C ALA A 597 -32.92 31.39 67.93
N LYS A 598 -31.60 31.17 67.95
CA LYS A 598 -30.96 29.97 68.56
C LYS A 598 -31.24 29.68 70.05
N ASP A 599 -31.76 30.66 70.80
CA ASP A 599 -32.12 30.53 72.22
C ASP A 599 -33.65 30.59 72.44
N LEU A 600 -34.43 30.33 71.40
CA LEU A 600 -35.90 30.36 71.37
C LEU A 600 -36.42 29.13 70.62
N ASP A 601 -37.46 28.49 71.14
CA ASP A 601 -38.01 27.27 70.54
C ASP A 601 -38.81 27.57 69.25
N GLY A 602 -38.51 26.85 68.16
CA GLY A 602 -39.29 26.90 66.92
C GLY A 602 -38.64 26.22 65.72
N ASP A 603 -39.39 25.38 65.00
CA ASP A 603 -38.87 24.53 63.91
C ASP A 603 -38.69 25.25 62.55
N VAL A 604 -39.22 26.47 62.39
CA VAL A 604 -39.31 27.16 61.08
C VAL A 604 -38.87 28.62 61.18
N VAL A 605 -37.88 29.00 60.38
CA VAL A 605 -37.52 30.40 60.12
C VAL A 605 -38.28 30.88 58.88
N ASP A 606 -39.43 31.53 59.08
CA ASP A 606 -40.20 32.09 57.96
C ASP A 606 -39.58 33.37 57.41
N PHE A 607 -39.14 33.31 56.14
CA PHE A 607 -38.63 34.47 55.39
C PHE A 607 -39.73 35.22 54.61
N SER A 608 -41.00 34.84 54.74
CA SER A 608 -42.12 35.58 54.15
C SER A 608 -42.23 37.00 54.73
N GLY A 609 -42.54 37.96 53.87
CA GLY A 609 -42.85 39.33 54.24
C GLY A 609 -44.32 39.59 54.04
N LYS A 610 -44.98 40.22 55.01
CA LYS A 610 -46.27 40.87 54.78
C LYS A 610 -46.02 42.28 54.27
N ASN A 611 -46.62 42.67 53.15
CA ASN A 611 -46.63 44.06 52.74
C ASN A 611 -47.54 44.85 53.70
N LEU A 612 -46.98 45.84 54.40
CA LEU A 612 -47.73 46.62 55.41
C LEU A 612 -48.86 47.46 54.78
N SER A 613 -48.82 47.77 53.47
CA SER A 613 -49.88 48.55 52.81
C SER A 613 -50.98 47.71 52.15
N THR A 614 -50.68 46.52 51.61
CA THR A 614 -51.68 45.66 50.94
C THR A 614 -52.09 44.43 51.77
N SER A 615 -51.41 44.15 52.88
CA SER A 615 -51.51 42.91 53.66
C SER A 615 -51.17 41.61 52.92
N GLU A 616 -50.71 41.66 51.67
CA GLU A 616 -50.30 40.48 50.90
C GLU A 616 -48.99 39.90 51.44
N THR A 617 -48.88 38.56 51.42
CA THR A 617 -47.66 37.82 51.74
C THR A 617 -46.80 37.64 50.49
N PHE A 618 -45.53 38.05 50.56
CA PHE A 618 -44.53 37.85 49.51
C PHE A 618 -43.32 37.08 50.05
N THR A 619 -42.74 36.19 49.25
CA THR A 619 -41.50 35.50 49.60
C THR A 619 -40.29 36.39 49.35
N ARG A 620 -39.40 36.58 50.34
CA ARG A 620 -38.14 37.29 50.12
C ARG A 620 -37.18 36.43 49.29
N LYS A 621 -36.48 37.04 48.33
CA LYS A 621 -35.37 36.40 47.61
C LYS A 621 -34.13 36.44 48.48
N LEU A 622 -33.63 35.28 48.92
CA LEU A 622 -32.34 35.19 49.59
C LEU A 622 -31.21 35.39 48.56
N THR A 623 -30.22 36.22 48.89
CA THR A 623 -29.10 36.57 48.02
C THR A 623 -27.80 36.64 48.83
N GLY A 624 -26.68 36.24 48.24
CA GLY A 624 -25.39 36.18 48.93
C GLY A 624 -25.07 34.84 49.59
N LEU A 625 -25.89 33.81 49.37
CA LEU A 625 -25.56 32.43 49.73
C LEU A 625 -24.30 31.98 48.95
N ALA A 626 -23.37 31.32 49.66
CA ALA A 626 -22.32 30.53 49.03
C ALA A 626 -22.91 29.26 48.39
N ASP A 627 -22.18 28.64 47.47
CA ASP A 627 -22.55 27.34 46.92
C ASP A 627 -22.45 26.27 48.01
N GLY A 628 -23.60 25.68 48.40
CA GLY A 628 -23.70 24.71 49.49
C GLY A 628 -22.97 23.39 49.20
N THR A 629 -22.55 22.68 50.24
CA THR A 629 -21.82 21.42 50.12
C THR A 629 -22.71 20.36 49.46
N LEU A 630 -22.31 19.82 48.30
CA LEU A 630 -23.08 18.80 47.60
C LEU A 630 -22.67 17.39 48.09
N SER A 631 -23.23 16.97 49.24
CA SER A 631 -23.04 15.64 49.82
C SER A 631 -24.38 15.02 50.27
N ALA A 632 -24.42 13.69 50.44
CA ALA A 632 -25.62 12.96 50.81
C ALA A 632 -26.15 13.24 52.24
N THR A 633 -25.37 13.94 53.07
CA THR A 633 -25.74 14.35 54.44
C THR A 633 -25.81 15.87 54.59
N SER A 634 -25.81 16.61 53.48
CA SER A 634 -25.80 18.07 53.51
C SER A 634 -27.19 18.64 53.81
N THR A 635 -27.23 19.60 54.73
CA THR A 635 -28.38 20.47 54.99
C THR A 635 -28.19 21.87 54.42
N ASP A 636 -27.13 22.09 53.62
CA ASP A 636 -26.82 23.40 53.04
C ASP A 636 -27.84 23.79 51.96
N ALA A 637 -28.27 25.05 51.97
CA ALA A 637 -29.15 25.58 50.94
C ALA A 637 -28.42 25.72 49.59
N VAL A 638 -28.83 24.94 48.59
CA VAL A 638 -28.25 24.98 47.24
C VAL A 638 -28.59 26.28 46.50
N THR A 639 -27.62 26.86 45.81
CA THR A 639 -27.82 28.08 45.03
C THR A 639 -28.47 27.80 43.68
N GLY A 640 -29.11 28.83 43.09
CA GLY A 640 -29.59 28.77 41.72
C GLY A 640 -28.50 28.46 40.68
N LYS A 641 -27.23 28.77 40.98
CA LYS A 641 -26.07 28.41 40.15
C LYS A 641 -25.82 26.89 40.17
N GLN A 642 -25.90 26.25 41.33
CA GLN A 642 -25.74 24.79 41.48
C GLN A 642 -26.89 24.03 40.82
N LEU A 643 -28.12 24.50 41.02
CA LEU A 643 -29.30 23.94 40.34
C LEU A 643 -29.21 24.11 38.81
N ASN A 644 -28.85 25.30 38.32
CA ASN A 644 -28.65 25.53 36.89
C ASN A 644 -27.52 24.65 36.31
N THR A 645 -26.42 24.45 37.05
CA THR A 645 -25.34 23.53 36.64
C THR A 645 -25.85 22.09 36.51
N THR A 646 -26.76 21.67 37.39
CA THR A 646 -27.40 20.35 37.33
C THR A 646 -28.34 20.25 36.14
N ASN A 647 -29.20 21.26 35.92
CA ASN A 647 -30.12 21.31 34.78
C ASN A 647 -29.38 21.29 33.44
N THR A 648 -28.29 22.05 33.29
CA THR A 648 -27.44 22.02 32.08
C THR A 648 -26.87 20.62 31.80
N ARG A 649 -26.47 19.88 32.85
CA ARG A 649 -26.03 18.47 32.70
C ARG A 649 -27.18 17.55 32.27
N VAL A 650 -28.39 17.75 32.80
CA VAL A 650 -29.60 17.00 32.37
C VAL A 650 -29.89 17.25 30.89
N THR A 651 -29.97 18.49 30.44
CA THR A 651 -30.21 18.83 29.02
C THR A 651 -29.10 18.30 28.10
N THR A 652 -27.86 18.27 28.58
CA THR A 652 -26.73 17.65 27.84
C THR A 652 -26.92 16.14 27.70
N ALA A 653 -27.40 15.46 28.75
CA ALA A 653 -27.72 14.03 28.70
C ALA A 653 -28.93 13.75 27.78
N GLU A 654 -29.99 14.57 27.83
CA GLU A 654 -31.16 14.46 26.96
C GLU A 654 -30.78 14.55 25.46
N GLY A 655 -29.95 15.54 25.09
CA GLY A 655 -29.43 15.68 23.72
C GLY A 655 -28.52 14.52 23.30
N SER A 656 -27.72 13.97 24.23
CA SER A 656 -26.89 12.80 23.99
C SER A 656 -27.73 11.54 23.75
N ILE A 657 -28.78 11.33 24.56
CA ILE A 657 -29.74 10.23 24.43
C ILE A 657 -30.54 10.34 23.12
N ALA A 658 -30.93 11.55 22.71
CA ALA A 658 -31.59 11.79 21.42
C ALA A 658 -30.67 11.43 20.24
N THR A 659 -29.39 11.82 20.31
CA THR A 659 -28.38 11.48 19.29
C THR A 659 -28.18 9.97 19.21
N LEU A 660 -27.99 9.30 20.35
CA LEU A 660 -27.83 7.84 20.43
C LEU A 660 -29.05 7.09 19.87
N ARG A 661 -30.28 7.55 20.19
CA ARG A 661 -31.52 6.98 19.65
C ARG A 661 -31.60 7.08 18.13
N ASN A 662 -31.19 8.21 17.55
CA ASN A 662 -31.19 8.40 16.10
C ASN A 662 -30.16 7.49 15.41
N THR A 663 -28.97 7.31 16.01
CA THR A 663 -27.96 6.35 15.53
C THR A 663 -28.48 4.92 15.62
N MET A 664 -29.07 4.51 16.75
CA MET A 664 -29.63 3.17 16.93
C MET A 664 -30.79 2.88 15.96
N ASN A 665 -31.70 3.84 15.78
CA ASN A 665 -32.78 3.73 14.79
C ASN A 665 -32.23 3.55 13.36
N THR A 666 -31.11 4.20 13.03
CA THR A 666 -30.44 4.04 11.72
C THR A 666 -29.84 2.64 11.57
N ILE A 667 -29.17 2.12 12.60
CA ILE A 667 -28.55 0.79 12.59
C ILE A 667 -29.62 -0.32 12.48
N VAL A 668 -30.66 -0.26 13.32
CA VAL A 668 -31.70 -1.29 13.42
C VAL A 668 -32.59 -1.35 12.19
N ASN A 669 -33.01 -0.21 11.63
CA ASN A 669 -33.93 -0.17 10.48
C ASN A 669 -33.18 -0.23 9.12
N GLY A 670 -32.23 -1.16 8.98
CA GLY A 670 -31.55 -1.47 7.71
C GLY A 670 -30.48 -0.49 7.23
N GLY A 671 -30.29 0.66 7.90
CA GLY A 671 -29.22 1.61 7.59
C GLY A 671 -27.82 1.08 7.92
N GLY A 672 -27.70 0.17 8.90
CA GLY A 672 -26.46 -0.52 9.26
C GLY A 672 -25.37 0.40 9.80
N PHE A 673 -24.11 -0.05 9.71
CA PHE A 673 -22.93 0.74 10.07
C PHE A 673 -21.89 0.71 8.93
N LYS A 674 -20.95 1.67 8.93
CA LYS A 674 -20.06 2.03 7.79
C LYS A 674 -19.44 0.86 6.98
N TYR A 675 -19.23 -0.30 7.58
CA TYR A 675 -18.60 -1.47 6.95
C TYR A 675 -19.53 -2.68 6.79
N LEU A 676 -20.73 -2.67 7.38
CA LEU A 676 -21.80 -3.66 7.17
C LEU A 676 -23.15 -2.94 7.03
N HIS A 677 -23.63 -2.84 5.79
CA HIS A 677 -24.91 -2.26 5.44
C HIS A 677 -25.86 -3.35 4.91
N ALA A 678 -27.07 -3.42 5.45
CA ALA A 678 -28.07 -4.44 5.11
C ALA A 678 -29.41 -3.81 4.77
N ASN A 679 -29.48 -3.15 3.61
CA ASN A 679 -30.73 -2.62 3.07
C ASN A 679 -31.65 -3.77 2.64
N SER A 680 -32.59 -4.16 3.51
CA SER A 680 -33.46 -5.32 3.33
C SER A 680 -34.78 -5.13 4.10
N THR A 681 -35.85 -5.68 3.54
CA THR A 681 -37.16 -5.86 4.21
C THR A 681 -37.56 -7.34 4.30
N LEU A 682 -36.57 -8.24 4.14
CA LEU A 682 -36.70 -9.68 4.35
C LEU A 682 -36.40 -10.03 5.81
N ASP A 683 -36.81 -11.23 6.23
CA ASP A 683 -36.59 -11.79 7.58
C ASP A 683 -35.12 -11.75 8.04
N ASP A 684 -34.87 -11.97 9.34
CA ASP A 684 -33.53 -11.99 9.92
C ASP A 684 -32.59 -13.06 9.30
N ALA A 685 -31.29 -12.80 9.38
CA ALA A 685 -30.24 -13.71 8.92
C ALA A 685 -30.08 -14.90 9.87
N GLN A 686 -29.94 -16.11 9.32
CA GLN A 686 -29.93 -17.38 10.06
C GLN A 686 -28.58 -18.08 9.98
N ALA A 687 -27.70 -17.78 10.93
CA ALA A 687 -26.48 -18.54 11.20
C ALA A 687 -26.81 -19.75 12.09
N THR A 688 -27.22 -20.86 11.47
CA THR A 688 -27.70 -22.09 12.12
C THR A 688 -26.68 -23.22 12.14
N GLY A 689 -25.66 -23.16 11.28
CA GLY A 689 -24.50 -24.04 11.36
C GLY A 689 -23.57 -23.66 12.51
N LEU A 690 -22.89 -24.64 13.11
CA LEU A 690 -21.84 -24.38 14.10
C LEU A 690 -20.73 -23.52 13.45
N GLU A 691 -20.30 -22.45 14.15
CA GLU A 691 -19.31 -21.48 13.64
C GLU A 691 -19.68 -20.85 12.28
N SER A 692 -20.97 -20.75 11.96
CA SER A 692 -21.46 -20.14 10.71
C SER A 692 -21.69 -18.63 10.81
N ILE A 693 -21.70 -17.95 9.67
CA ILE A 693 -21.89 -16.49 9.54
C ILE A 693 -22.97 -16.20 8.51
N ALA A 694 -24.03 -15.47 8.88
CA ALA A 694 -25.09 -15.05 7.96
C ALA A 694 -25.24 -13.51 7.98
N ILE A 695 -25.18 -12.88 6.80
CA ILE A 695 -25.18 -11.42 6.64
C ILE A 695 -26.16 -11.04 5.51
N GLY A 696 -27.23 -10.32 5.87
CA GLY A 696 -28.29 -9.89 4.95
C GLY A 696 -29.61 -10.65 5.16
N GLY A 697 -30.74 -10.02 4.85
CA GLY A 697 -32.06 -10.58 5.18
C GLY A 697 -32.35 -11.90 4.46
N ALA A 698 -32.90 -12.87 5.20
CA ALA A 698 -33.11 -14.25 4.80
C ALA A 698 -31.84 -14.98 4.28
N ALA A 699 -30.64 -14.49 4.62
CA ALA A 699 -29.41 -15.27 4.41
C ALA A 699 -29.37 -16.46 5.37
N ILE A 700 -29.08 -17.67 4.88
CA ILE A 700 -29.05 -18.91 5.68
C ILE A 700 -27.67 -19.54 5.56
N ALA A 701 -26.91 -19.53 6.65
CA ALA A 701 -25.69 -20.33 6.79
C ALA A 701 -26.01 -21.51 7.72
N SER A 702 -26.18 -22.70 7.14
CA SER A 702 -26.61 -23.92 7.85
C SER A 702 -25.56 -25.03 7.84
N GLY A 703 -24.55 -24.94 6.97
CA GLY A 703 -23.35 -25.77 7.07
C GLY A 703 -22.45 -25.35 8.24
N VAL A 704 -21.74 -26.32 8.83
CA VAL A 704 -20.69 -26.07 9.83
C VAL A 704 -19.56 -25.26 9.18
N ASN A 705 -19.08 -24.20 9.84
CA ASN A 705 -18.15 -23.20 9.29
C ASN A 705 -18.61 -22.52 7.98
N ALA A 706 -19.91 -22.51 7.67
CA ALA A 706 -20.43 -21.92 6.43
C ALA A 706 -20.67 -20.40 6.55
N MET A 707 -20.62 -19.69 5.43
CA MET A 707 -20.82 -18.24 5.36
C MET A 707 -21.82 -17.86 4.26
N ALA A 708 -22.90 -17.14 4.60
CA ALA A 708 -23.89 -16.64 3.65
C ALA A 708 -23.91 -15.10 3.68
N MET A 709 -23.61 -14.45 2.55
CA MET A 709 -23.47 -13.00 2.43
C MET A 709 -24.33 -12.46 1.28
N GLY A 710 -25.41 -11.76 1.61
CA GLY A 710 -26.38 -11.18 0.68
C GLY A 710 -27.79 -11.73 0.92
N GLY A 711 -28.81 -10.95 0.56
CA GLY A 711 -30.19 -11.34 0.81
C GLY A 711 -30.57 -12.66 0.11
N ASN A 712 -31.23 -13.59 0.82
CA ASN A 712 -31.49 -14.97 0.35
C ASN A 712 -30.24 -15.80 -0.03
N ALA A 713 -29.01 -15.42 0.37
CA ALA A 713 -27.83 -16.28 0.17
C ALA A 713 -27.93 -17.54 1.05
N ARG A 714 -27.60 -18.72 0.51
CA ARG A 714 -27.77 -20.01 1.20
C ARG A 714 -26.49 -20.85 1.16
N ALA A 715 -25.75 -20.89 2.25
CA ALA A 715 -24.59 -21.76 2.42
C ALA A 715 -24.99 -22.98 3.28
N VAL A 716 -25.25 -24.11 2.60
CA VAL A 716 -25.86 -25.31 3.20
C VAL A 716 -24.87 -26.46 3.41
N ALA A 717 -23.68 -26.38 2.81
CA ALA A 717 -22.61 -27.35 2.99
C ALA A 717 -21.51 -26.83 3.93
N GLY A 718 -20.74 -27.75 4.53
CA GLY A 718 -19.67 -27.41 5.47
C GLY A 718 -18.50 -26.64 4.83
N ASN A 719 -17.97 -25.63 5.52
CA ASN A 719 -16.91 -24.75 5.06
C ASN A 719 -17.19 -24.16 3.65
N ALA A 720 -18.44 -23.77 3.40
CA ALA A 720 -18.90 -23.24 2.12
C ALA A 720 -19.35 -21.78 2.24
N VAL A 721 -19.07 -20.97 1.23
CA VAL A 721 -19.36 -19.53 1.18
C VAL A 721 -20.35 -19.23 0.06
N ALA A 722 -21.56 -18.79 0.38
CA ALA A 722 -22.52 -18.26 -0.58
C ALA A 722 -22.41 -16.72 -0.61
N LEU A 723 -21.84 -16.17 -1.67
CA LEU A 723 -21.51 -14.76 -1.80
C LEU A 723 -22.39 -14.08 -2.87
N GLY A 724 -23.11 -13.04 -2.48
CA GLY A 724 -24.11 -12.35 -3.30
C GLY A 724 -25.54 -12.82 -3.01
N ALA A 725 -26.51 -11.93 -3.28
CA ALA A 725 -27.92 -12.22 -3.02
C ALA A 725 -28.42 -13.42 -3.86
N GLY A 726 -29.19 -14.33 -3.25
CA GLY A 726 -29.69 -15.55 -3.91
C GLY A 726 -28.62 -16.55 -4.34
N SER A 727 -27.36 -16.38 -3.93
CA SER A 727 -26.30 -17.36 -4.18
C SER A 727 -26.50 -18.62 -3.34
N VAL A 728 -26.17 -19.78 -3.88
CA VAL A 728 -26.30 -21.08 -3.20
C VAL A 728 -24.95 -21.79 -3.21
N ALA A 729 -24.46 -22.17 -2.03
CA ALA A 729 -23.26 -22.98 -1.84
C ALA A 729 -23.64 -24.32 -1.18
N ASP A 730 -23.80 -25.33 -2.01
CA ASP A 730 -24.30 -26.68 -1.69
C ASP A 730 -23.21 -27.77 -1.72
N ARG A 731 -21.98 -27.41 -2.12
CA ARG A 731 -20.79 -28.28 -2.05
C ARG A 731 -19.82 -27.76 -0.99
N ALA A 732 -19.32 -28.67 -0.15
CA ALA A 732 -18.37 -28.33 0.91
C ALA A 732 -17.03 -27.79 0.34
N ASN A 733 -16.36 -26.92 1.09
CA ASN A 733 -15.11 -26.26 0.69
C ASN A 733 -15.23 -25.50 -0.65
N THR A 734 -16.26 -24.67 -0.82
CA THR A 734 -16.45 -23.86 -2.03
C THR A 734 -16.83 -22.41 -1.75
N VAL A 735 -16.54 -21.51 -2.70
CA VAL A 735 -17.14 -20.19 -2.78
C VAL A 735 -18.08 -20.17 -3.99
N SER A 736 -19.36 -19.96 -3.76
CA SER A 736 -20.38 -19.82 -4.81
C SER A 736 -20.82 -18.37 -4.92
N VAL A 737 -20.63 -17.77 -6.09
CA VAL A 737 -20.98 -16.37 -6.40
C VAL A 737 -22.37 -16.20 -7.02
N GLY A 738 -23.13 -17.29 -7.15
CA GLY A 738 -24.47 -17.32 -7.75
C GLY A 738 -25.22 -18.60 -7.41
N SER A 739 -26.19 -18.96 -8.24
CA SER A 739 -26.91 -20.24 -8.17
C SER A 739 -27.14 -20.78 -9.59
N ALA A 740 -27.54 -22.04 -9.73
CA ALA A 740 -27.64 -22.69 -11.04
C ALA A 740 -28.64 -21.96 -11.97
N GLY A 741 -28.18 -21.57 -13.16
CA GLY A 741 -28.91 -20.72 -14.12
C GLY A 741 -28.90 -19.23 -13.79
N GLN A 742 -28.30 -18.83 -12.67
CA GLN A 742 -28.18 -17.47 -12.16
C GLN A 742 -26.73 -17.18 -11.71
N GLU A 743 -25.76 -17.66 -12.49
CA GLU A 743 -24.33 -17.52 -12.26
C GLU A 743 -23.87 -16.05 -12.36
N ARG A 744 -22.73 -15.73 -11.73
CA ARG A 744 -22.11 -14.39 -11.81
C ARG A 744 -20.68 -14.45 -12.32
N GLN A 745 -20.31 -13.47 -13.12
CA GLN A 745 -18.93 -13.24 -13.52
C GLN A 745 -18.13 -12.66 -12.35
N ILE A 746 -16.94 -13.21 -12.11
CA ILE A 746 -15.97 -12.62 -11.18
C ILE A 746 -15.13 -11.63 -11.99
N ALA A 747 -15.41 -10.34 -11.83
CA ALA A 747 -14.73 -9.26 -12.56
C ALA A 747 -13.44 -8.80 -11.85
N ASN A 748 -12.56 -8.10 -12.58
CA ASN A 748 -11.31 -7.52 -12.08
C ASN A 748 -10.30 -8.52 -11.48
N VAL A 749 -10.40 -9.80 -11.82
CA VAL A 749 -9.42 -10.83 -11.47
C VAL A 749 -8.10 -10.53 -12.19
N ALA A 750 -7.02 -10.33 -11.44
CA ALA A 750 -5.67 -10.18 -11.96
C ALA A 750 -5.19 -11.46 -12.67
N ALA A 751 -4.06 -11.40 -13.36
CA ALA A 751 -3.48 -12.64 -13.90
C ALA A 751 -2.91 -13.47 -12.74
N GLY A 752 -3.39 -14.71 -12.58
CA GLY A 752 -2.87 -15.65 -11.58
C GLY A 752 -1.41 -16.01 -11.86
N THR A 753 -0.61 -16.15 -10.79
CA THR A 753 0.83 -16.40 -10.85
C THR A 753 1.27 -17.67 -10.09
N ALA A 754 0.40 -18.21 -9.22
CA ALA A 754 0.56 -19.51 -8.58
C ALA A 754 -0.50 -20.52 -9.06
N ASP A 755 -0.21 -21.81 -8.90
CA ASP A 755 -1.04 -22.93 -9.38
C ASP A 755 -2.48 -22.96 -8.82
N THR A 756 -2.72 -22.27 -7.70
CA THR A 756 -4.03 -22.16 -7.04
C THR A 756 -4.76 -20.84 -7.30
N ASP A 757 -4.22 -19.95 -8.13
CA ASP A 757 -4.86 -18.69 -8.48
C ASP A 757 -5.97 -18.86 -9.53
N ALA A 758 -6.95 -17.95 -9.52
CA ALA A 758 -7.98 -17.92 -10.55
C ALA A 758 -7.43 -17.42 -11.90
N VAL A 759 -7.45 -18.27 -12.93
CA VAL A 759 -7.07 -17.90 -14.30
C VAL A 759 -8.08 -16.91 -14.89
N ASN A 760 -7.60 -15.74 -15.31
CA ASN A 760 -8.47 -14.72 -15.90
C ASN A 760 -8.62 -14.87 -17.44
N VAL A 761 -9.60 -14.16 -18.01
CA VAL A 761 -9.91 -14.19 -19.46
C VAL A 761 -8.74 -13.70 -20.32
N ALA A 762 -7.84 -12.85 -19.81
CA ALA A 762 -6.66 -12.40 -20.55
C ALA A 762 -5.59 -13.50 -20.63
N GLN A 763 -5.38 -14.29 -19.56
CA GLN A 763 -4.53 -15.47 -19.59
C GLN A 763 -5.06 -16.53 -20.55
N LEU A 764 -6.38 -16.79 -20.55
CA LEU A 764 -6.99 -17.77 -21.46
C LEU A 764 -6.92 -17.33 -22.94
N LYS A 765 -6.92 -16.01 -23.22
CA LYS A 765 -6.60 -15.43 -24.55
C LYS A 765 -5.11 -15.58 -24.89
N ALA A 766 -4.21 -15.32 -23.94
CA ALA A 766 -2.76 -15.47 -24.14
C ALA A 766 -2.35 -16.94 -24.38
N ALA A 767 -3.06 -17.89 -23.79
CA ALA A 767 -2.93 -19.32 -24.07
C ALA A 767 -3.48 -19.75 -25.45
N GLY A 768 -4.09 -18.84 -26.21
CA GLY A 768 -4.63 -19.10 -27.56
C GLY A 768 -5.93 -19.91 -27.60
N ILE A 769 -6.45 -20.37 -26.45
CA ILE A 769 -7.64 -21.24 -26.35
C ILE A 769 -8.94 -20.50 -26.71
N ILE A 770 -8.99 -19.19 -26.46
CA ILE A 770 -10.11 -18.32 -26.86
C ILE A 770 -9.60 -17.11 -27.67
N ASN A 771 -10.42 -16.62 -28.60
CA ASN A 771 -10.12 -15.44 -29.40
C ASN A 771 -10.35 -14.11 -28.64
N GLY A 772 -10.01 -12.99 -29.27
CA GLY A 772 -10.18 -11.64 -28.73
C GLY A 772 -11.61 -11.32 -28.26
N ASN A 773 -12.62 -11.95 -28.85
CA ASN A 773 -14.04 -11.76 -28.54
C ASN A 773 -14.55 -12.73 -27.44
N GLY A 774 -13.70 -13.64 -26.94
CA GLY A 774 -14.06 -14.63 -25.92
C GLY A 774 -14.68 -15.93 -26.46
N GLY A 775 -14.84 -16.06 -27.77
CA GLY A 775 -15.24 -17.34 -28.38
C GLY A 775 -14.08 -18.35 -28.38
N THR A 776 -14.39 -19.64 -28.23
CA THR A 776 -13.40 -20.71 -28.32
C THR A 776 -12.72 -20.75 -29.68
N ASN A 777 -11.39 -20.74 -29.69
CA ASN A 777 -10.63 -21.21 -30.85
C ASN A 777 -10.69 -22.74 -30.90
N ALA A 778 -10.66 -23.31 -32.10
CA ALA A 778 -10.41 -24.73 -32.28
C ALA A 778 -8.92 -25.01 -32.02
N ALA A 779 -8.54 -25.12 -30.74
CA ALA A 779 -7.19 -25.48 -30.34
C ALA A 779 -6.86 -26.90 -30.82
N VAL A 780 -5.69 -27.07 -31.43
CA VAL A 780 -5.19 -28.40 -31.80
C VAL A 780 -4.74 -29.11 -30.53
N THR A 781 -5.44 -30.17 -30.17
CA THR A 781 -5.12 -31.05 -29.04
C THR A 781 -4.65 -32.41 -29.53
N TYR A 782 -3.98 -33.15 -28.64
CA TYR A 782 -3.74 -34.58 -28.81
C TYR A 782 -5.06 -35.35 -28.86
N GLY A 783 -5.01 -36.56 -29.43
CA GLY A 783 -6.11 -37.52 -29.35
C GLY A 783 -6.38 -37.98 -27.91
N THR A 784 -7.40 -38.82 -27.75
CA THR A 784 -7.67 -39.54 -26.51
C THR A 784 -7.77 -41.03 -26.78
N HIS A 785 -7.26 -41.84 -25.85
CA HIS A 785 -7.52 -43.27 -25.81
C HIS A 785 -8.98 -43.53 -25.39
N ALA A 786 -9.44 -44.78 -25.53
CA ALA A 786 -10.82 -45.17 -25.20
C ALA A 786 -11.17 -45.06 -23.69
N ASP A 787 -10.19 -44.85 -22.82
CA ASP A 787 -10.37 -44.57 -21.38
C ASP A 787 -10.45 -43.06 -21.05
N GLY A 788 -10.31 -42.19 -22.05
CA GLY A 788 -10.30 -40.73 -21.90
C GLY A 788 -8.93 -40.12 -21.59
N SER A 789 -7.87 -40.92 -21.47
CA SER A 789 -6.50 -40.42 -21.29
C SER A 789 -5.92 -39.82 -22.58
N THR A 790 -5.01 -38.85 -22.45
CA THR A 790 -4.37 -38.16 -23.58
C THR A 790 -3.46 -39.10 -24.38
N ASP A 791 -3.69 -39.21 -25.69
CA ASP A 791 -2.82 -39.94 -26.62
C ASP A 791 -1.80 -38.99 -27.26
N TYR A 792 -0.65 -38.85 -26.60
CA TYR A 792 0.48 -38.06 -27.08
C TYR A 792 1.09 -38.52 -28.42
N ARG A 793 0.68 -39.67 -28.96
CA ARG A 793 1.16 -40.21 -30.25
C ARG A 793 0.30 -39.75 -31.43
N ASN A 794 -0.91 -39.26 -31.20
CA ASN A 794 -1.88 -38.94 -32.24
C ASN A 794 -2.41 -37.50 -32.12
N VAL A 795 -2.59 -36.82 -33.25
CA VAL A 795 -3.22 -35.50 -33.36
C VAL A 795 -4.22 -35.54 -34.51
N THR A 796 -5.51 -35.38 -34.22
CA THR A 796 -6.59 -35.49 -35.22
C THR A 796 -7.06 -34.11 -35.66
N LEU A 797 -6.51 -33.61 -36.77
CA LEU A 797 -6.87 -32.30 -37.30
C LEU A 797 -8.29 -32.31 -37.91
N GLY A 798 -9.08 -31.29 -37.59
CA GLY A 798 -10.46 -31.11 -38.09
C GLY A 798 -11.51 -32.05 -37.49
N GLY A 799 -11.14 -33.00 -36.62
CA GLY A 799 -12.07 -33.83 -35.84
C GLY A 799 -13.07 -34.65 -36.67
N GLY A 800 -12.75 -34.99 -37.91
CA GLY A 800 -13.65 -35.67 -38.84
C GLY A 800 -14.74 -34.79 -39.48
N ASN A 801 -14.89 -33.53 -39.08
CA ASN A 801 -15.94 -32.62 -39.56
C ASN A 801 -15.62 -31.95 -40.92
N VAL A 802 -14.45 -32.20 -41.49
CA VAL A 802 -14.00 -31.63 -42.78
C VAL A 802 -13.59 -32.73 -43.76
N ALA A 803 -14.44 -32.95 -44.77
CA ALA A 803 -14.28 -34.04 -45.75
C ALA A 803 -13.02 -33.97 -46.64
N GLY A 804 -12.29 -32.85 -46.62
CA GLY A 804 -11.00 -32.66 -47.32
C GLY A 804 -9.77 -32.68 -46.40
N GLY A 805 -9.92 -32.98 -45.12
CA GLY A 805 -8.84 -32.84 -44.13
C GLY A 805 -8.54 -31.38 -43.76
N SER A 806 -7.34 -31.11 -43.23
CA SER A 806 -6.88 -29.77 -42.84
C SER A 806 -5.52 -29.46 -43.44
N ALA A 807 -5.36 -28.27 -44.01
CA ALA A 807 -4.07 -27.81 -44.53
C ALA A 807 -3.16 -27.32 -43.40
N ILE A 808 -1.90 -27.77 -43.38
CA ILE A 808 -0.86 -27.28 -42.47
C ILE A 808 0.07 -26.34 -43.26
N HIS A 809 0.10 -25.08 -42.89
CA HIS A 809 0.94 -24.06 -43.52
C HIS A 809 2.20 -23.75 -42.69
N ASN A 810 3.20 -23.15 -43.31
CA ASN A 810 4.49 -22.78 -42.69
C ASN A 810 5.26 -23.97 -42.05
N VAL A 811 5.10 -25.18 -42.59
CA VAL A 811 5.91 -26.35 -42.20
C VAL A 811 7.33 -26.16 -42.74
N ALA A 812 8.31 -26.10 -41.83
CA ALA A 812 9.74 -26.04 -42.18
C ALA A 812 10.18 -27.31 -42.94
N ALA A 813 11.39 -27.31 -43.49
CA ALA A 813 11.93 -28.54 -44.07
C ALA A 813 12.28 -29.52 -42.94
N GLY A 814 11.69 -30.71 -42.95
CA GLY A 814 12.01 -31.77 -41.99
C GLY A 814 13.46 -32.23 -42.12
N THR A 815 14.11 -32.43 -40.98
CA THR A 815 15.52 -32.79 -40.80
C THR A 815 15.73 -34.14 -40.10
N THR A 816 14.72 -34.62 -39.37
CA THR A 816 14.69 -35.94 -38.72
C THR A 816 13.63 -36.84 -39.37
N ASP A 817 13.78 -38.16 -39.21
CA ASP A 817 12.82 -39.16 -39.71
C ASP A 817 11.41 -39.02 -39.09
N THR A 818 11.26 -38.25 -38.01
CA THR A 818 9.99 -37.96 -37.33
C THR A 818 9.38 -36.61 -37.70
N ASP A 819 10.05 -35.80 -38.53
CA ASP A 819 9.55 -34.47 -38.91
C ASP A 819 8.50 -34.54 -40.03
N ALA A 820 7.56 -33.58 -40.04
CA ALA A 820 6.61 -33.45 -41.14
C ALA A 820 7.30 -32.93 -42.41
N VAL A 821 7.35 -33.76 -43.46
CA VAL A 821 7.91 -33.39 -44.77
C VAL A 821 7.05 -32.34 -45.46
N ASN A 822 7.64 -31.22 -45.87
CA ASN A 822 6.89 -30.16 -46.56
C ASN A 822 6.84 -30.34 -48.09
N VAL A 823 5.91 -29.61 -48.74
CA VAL A 823 5.71 -29.68 -50.20
C VAL A 823 6.97 -29.30 -50.99
N GLY A 824 7.84 -28.42 -50.46
CA GLY A 824 9.11 -28.07 -51.08
C GLY A 824 10.10 -29.25 -51.14
N GLN A 825 10.19 -30.04 -50.06
CA GLN A 825 10.99 -31.27 -50.02
C GLN A 825 10.41 -32.35 -50.94
N MET A 826 9.08 -32.51 -50.97
CA MET A 826 8.41 -33.42 -51.89
C MET A 826 8.68 -33.04 -53.36
N HIS A 827 8.59 -31.74 -53.70
CA HIS A 827 8.96 -31.24 -55.02
C HIS A 827 10.44 -31.44 -55.34
N ALA A 828 11.35 -31.27 -54.38
CA ALA A 828 12.78 -31.54 -54.57
C ALA A 828 13.06 -33.02 -54.85
N ALA A 829 12.41 -33.94 -54.12
CA ALA A 829 12.51 -35.38 -54.37
C ALA A 829 11.97 -35.76 -55.75
N ILE A 830 10.78 -35.27 -56.13
CA ILE A 830 10.17 -35.49 -57.45
C ILE A 830 11.05 -34.92 -58.56
N ALA A 831 11.60 -33.71 -58.39
CA ALA A 831 12.50 -33.09 -59.37
C ALA A 831 13.82 -33.86 -59.53
N SER A 832 14.34 -34.50 -58.47
CA SER A 832 15.49 -35.38 -58.55
C SER A 832 15.20 -36.64 -59.37
N VAL A 833 14.05 -37.29 -59.15
CA VAL A 833 13.60 -38.45 -59.95
C VAL A 833 13.38 -38.05 -61.42
N GLN A 834 12.69 -36.93 -61.66
CA GLN A 834 12.44 -36.44 -63.02
C GLN A 834 13.73 -36.06 -63.76
N LYS A 835 14.71 -35.45 -63.09
CA LYS A 835 16.04 -35.18 -63.68
C LYS A 835 16.78 -36.47 -64.04
N GLY A 836 16.67 -37.52 -63.23
CA GLY A 836 17.24 -38.84 -63.56
C GLY A 836 16.69 -39.39 -64.89
N VAL A 837 15.37 -39.38 -65.06
CA VAL A 837 14.69 -39.95 -66.25
C VAL A 837 14.80 -39.05 -67.50
N ALA A 838 14.96 -37.73 -67.33
CA ALA A 838 14.96 -36.77 -68.44
C ALA A 838 16.37 -36.34 -68.93
N SER A 839 17.44 -36.63 -68.19
CA SER A 839 18.79 -36.19 -68.54
C SER A 839 19.41 -37.02 -69.68
N ALA A 840 20.17 -36.36 -70.56
CA ALA A 840 20.94 -37.04 -71.61
C ALA A 840 22.05 -37.95 -71.05
N GLY A 841 22.48 -37.72 -69.81
CA GLY A 841 23.50 -38.48 -69.09
C GLY A 841 22.98 -39.59 -68.17
N ASP A 842 21.76 -40.10 -68.40
CA ASP A 842 21.29 -41.32 -67.73
C ASP A 842 22.22 -42.51 -68.07
N PRO A 843 22.93 -43.11 -67.09
CA PRO A 843 23.85 -44.21 -67.32
C PRO A 843 23.14 -45.53 -67.68
N MET A 844 21.81 -45.62 -67.50
CA MET A 844 21.03 -46.80 -67.90
C MET A 844 20.71 -46.78 -69.40
N PHE A 845 20.35 -45.62 -69.98
CA PHE A 845 19.98 -45.50 -71.40
C PHE A 845 20.44 -44.20 -72.08
N ALA A 846 21.68 -44.20 -72.58
CA ALA A 846 22.20 -43.15 -73.45
C ALA A 846 21.65 -43.28 -74.90
N ALA A 847 20.68 -42.44 -75.26
CA ALA A 847 20.19 -42.29 -76.63
C ALA A 847 20.04 -40.80 -77.01
N ASP A 848 20.56 -40.43 -78.18
CA ASP A 848 20.41 -39.09 -78.76
C ASP A 848 19.14 -39.00 -79.62
N GLY A 849 18.54 -37.80 -79.68
CA GLY A 849 17.27 -37.50 -80.34
C GLY A 849 16.08 -37.30 -79.40
N ASP A 850 14.99 -36.79 -79.96
CA ASP A 850 13.74 -36.46 -79.27
C ASP A 850 13.09 -37.70 -78.62
N ARG A 851 13.15 -37.79 -77.29
CA ARG A 851 12.60 -38.90 -76.49
C ARG A 851 11.07 -38.85 -76.31
N ALA A 852 10.40 -37.76 -76.67
CA ALA A 852 8.94 -37.69 -76.71
C ALA A 852 8.40 -38.36 -77.99
N LEU A 853 9.03 -38.11 -79.14
CA LEU A 853 8.60 -38.58 -80.47
C LEU A 853 9.29 -39.86 -80.96
N LYS A 854 10.54 -40.15 -80.56
CA LYS A 854 11.35 -41.27 -81.08
C LYS A 854 11.71 -42.31 -80.01
N LYS A 855 10.72 -42.77 -79.24
CA LYS A 855 10.92 -43.77 -78.17
C LYS A 855 11.45 -45.11 -78.73
N ALA A 856 12.33 -45.76 -77.98
CA ALA A 856 12.62 -47.19 -78.17
C ALA A 856 11.41 -48.01 -77.67
N ILE A 857 11.06 -49.10 -78.35
CA ILE A 857 9.89 -49.92 -78.02
C ILE A 857 10.24 -51.41 -78.07
N ALA A 858 10.33 -52.04 -76.91
CA ALA A 858 10.22 -53.48 -76.76
C ALA A 858 8.72 -53.84 -76.72
N LYS A 859 8.24 -54.62 -77.70
CA LYS A 859 6.84 -55.06 -77.82
C LYS A 859 6.68 -56.55 -77.53
N GLY A 860 7.63 -57.37 -77.96
CA GLY A 860 7.64 -58.80 -77.68
C GLY A 860 7.99 -59.11 -76.24
N THR A 861 7.58 -60.29 -75.75
CA THR A 861 7.96 -60.75 -74.41
C THR A 861 9.48 -60.95 -74.35
N HIS A 862 10.13 -60.50 -73.27
CA HIS A 862 11.61 -60.51 -73.12
C HIS A 862 12.40 -59.77 -74.22
N ALA A 863 11.75 -58.89 -75.01
CA ALA A 863 12.42 -58.13 -76.05
C ALA A 863 13.24 -56.94 -75.49
N THR A 864 14.31 -56.55 -76.18
CA THR A 864 15.20 -55.43 -75.81
C THR A 864 15.35 -54.45 -76.96
N ALA A 865 14.97 -53.18 -76.76
CA ALA A 865 15.10 -52.12 -77.75
C ALA A 865 15.98 -50.97 -77.21
N MET A 866 17.06 -50.63 -77.92
CA MET A 866 18.02 -49.59 -77.52
C MET A 866 18.36 -48.65 -78.68
N GLY A 867 18.15 -47.35 -78.47
CA GLY A 867 18.34 -46.30 -79.48
C GLY A 867 17.03 -45.68 -79.98
N ALA A 868 17.10 -44.45 -80.47
CA ALA A 868 15.91 -43.70 -80.88
C ALA A 868 15.14 -44.41 -82.02
N ALA A 869 13.83 -44.57 -81.82
CA ALA A 869 12.91 -45.33 -82.68
C ALA A 869 13.30 -46.81 -82.93
N ALA A 870 14.16 -47.42 -82.10
CA ALA A 870 14.41 -48.86 -82.16
C ALA A 870 13.13 -49.65 -81.77
N SER A 871 12.81 -50.71 -82.51
CA SER A 871 11.62 -51.53 -82.28
C SER A 871 12.00 -53.02 -82.24
N ALA A 872 11.93 -53.60 -81.04
CA ALA A 872 12.05 -55.04 -80.82
C ALA A 872 10.64 -55.63 -80.75
N GLY A 873 10.14 -56.06 -81.90
CA GLY A 873 8.77 -56.47 -82.17
C GLY A 873 8.44 -57.90 -81.75
N GLY A 874 9.30 -58.86 -82.12
CA GLY A 874 9.12 -60.28 -81.79
C GLY A 874 9.54 -60.62 -80.36
N ASN A 875 9.08 -61.77 -79.86
CA ASN A 875 9.49 -62.29 -78.56
C ASN A 875 11.00 -62.57 -78.54
N GLN A 876 11.65 -62.32 -77.40
CA GLN A 876 13.10 -62.47 -77.20
C GLN A 876 13.97 -61.66 -78.18
N SER A 877 13.36 -60.74 -78.95
CA SER A 877 14.07 -60.02 -80.01
C SER A 877 14.92 -58.86 -79.46
N ILE A 878 16.03 -58.58 -80.13
CA ILE A 878 16.95 -57.50 -79.77
C ILE A 878 17.05 -56.50 -80.93
N ALA A 879 16.78 -55.22 -80.69
CA ALA A 879 16.91 -54.14 -81.66
C ALA A 879 17.84 -53.04 -81.10
N THR A 880 19.04 -52.87 -81.68
CA THR A 880 20.02 -51.87 -81.23
C THR A 880 20.45 -50.94 -82.37
N GLY A 881 20.35 -49.63 -82.13
CA GLY A 881 20.64 -48.58 -83.09
C GLY A 881 19.40 -47.79 -83.52
N HIS A 882 19.60 -46.57 -84.05
CA HIS A 882 18.52 -45.71 -84.51
C HIS A 882 17.66 -46.42 -85.57
N ASN A 883 16.35 -46.51 -85.35
CA ASN A 883 15.40 -47.15 -86.27
C ASN A 883 15.76 -48.63 -86.59
N ALA A 884 16.45 -49.34 -85.69
CA ALA A 884 16.64 -50.79 -85.79
C ALA A 884 15.29 -51.51 -85.59
N GLN A 885 14.99 -52.53 -86.39
CA GLN A 885 13.70 -53.23 -86.42
C GLN A 885 13.92 -54.75 -86.34
N SER A 886 13.71 -55.31 -85.16
CA SER A 886 13.81 -56.76 -84.92
C SER A 886 12.40 -57.32 -84.80
N GLY A 887 11.84 -57.76 -85.92
CA GLY A 887 10.42 -58.09 -86.08
C GLY A 887 10.06 -59.58 -85.96
N GLY A 888 11.04 -60.48 -86.02
CA GLY A 888 10.82 -61.93 -85.85
C GLY A 888 11.04 -62.39 -84.41
N ASP A 889 10.54 -63.57 -84.06
CA ASP A 889 10.81 -64.17 -82.76
C ASP A 889 12.25 -64.65 -82.68
N SER A 890 12.91 -64.36 -81.55
CA SER A 890 14.35 -64.53 -81.32
C SER A 890 15.25 -63.83 -82.37
N SER A 891 14.75 -62.80 -83.05
CA SER A 891 15.54 -62.06 -84.06
C SER A 891 16.44 -60.98 -83.43
N VAL A 892 17.53 -60.63 -84.12
CA VAL A 892 18.53 -59.65 -83.63
C VAL A 892 18.89 -58.65 -84.73
N ALA A 893 18.50 -57.38 -84.57
CA ALA A 893 18.84 -56.28 -85.47
C ALA A 893 19.85 -55.34 -84.79
N MET A 894 21.10 -55.34 -85.26
CA MET A 894 22.22 -54.57 -84.68
C MET A 894 22.81 -53.62 -85.71
N GLY A 895 22.54 -52.33 -85.56
CA GLY A 895 22.93 -51.26 -86.46
C GLY A 895 21.76 -50.32 -86.76
N ALA A 896 22.06 -49.07 -87.10
CA ALA A 896 21.01 -48.14 -87.51
C ALA A 896 20.24 -48.70 -88.72
N ASN A 897 18.91 -48.55 -88.74
CA ASN A 897 18.05 -49.03 -89.81
C ASN A 897 18.12 -50.55 -90.11
N ALA A 898 18.84 -51.35 -89.31
CA ALA A 898 18.97 -52.79 -89.51
C ALA A 898 17.62 -53.48 -89.30
N LYS A 899 17.29 -54.48 -90.14
CA LYS A 899 15.98 -55.15 -90.14
C LYS A 899 16.13 -56.67 -90.10
N ALA A 900 15.82 -57.27 -88.96
CA ALA A 900 15.71 -58.71 -88.80
C ALA A 900 14.21 -59.05 -88.73
N THR A 901 13.60 -59.40 -89.87
CA THR A 901 12.13 -59.49 -90.02
C THR A 901 11.62 -60.93 -90.12
N ALA A 902 12.45 -61.90 -89.74
CA ALA A 902 12.13 -63.31 -89.74
C ALA A 902 12.71 -63.97 -88.48
N ASP A 903 12.16 -65.11 -88.09
CA ASP A 903 12.48 -65.73 -86.80
C ASP A 903 13.91 -66.28 -86.77
N HIS A 904 14.59 -66.12 -85.63
CA HIS A 904 16.00 -66.49 -85.45
C HIS A 904 16.95 -65.83 -86.48
N ALA A 905 16.53 -64.71 -87.09
CA ALA A 905 17.33 -63.98 -88.07
C ALA A 905 18.17 -62.89 -87.39
N VAL A 906 19.41 -62.69 -87.84
CA VAL A 906 20.34 -61.70 -87.32
C VAL A 906 20.74 -60.73 -88.44
N ALA A 907 20.38 -59.45 -88.32
CA ALA A 907 20.80 -58.39 -89.24
C ALA A 907 21.91 -57.55 -88.59
N VAL A 908 23.12 -57.55 -89.17
CA VAL A 908 24.31 -56.90 -88.59
C VAL A 908 24.82 -55.79 -89.53
N GLY A 909 24.98 -54.58 -88.99
CA GLY A 909 25.41 -53.38 -89.71
C GLY A 909 24.26 -52.50 -90.20
N ASP A 910 24.55 -51.24 -90.52
CA ASP A 910 23.52 -50.28 -90.95
C ASP A 910 22.79 -50.75 -92.22
N GLY A 911 21.46 -50.62 -92.23
CA GLY A 911 20.63 -50.99 -93.38
C GLY A 911 20.71 -52.47 -93.82
N SER A 912 21.25 -53.36 -92.97
CA SER A 912 21.25 -54.80 -93.23
C SER A 912 19.85 -55.39 -93.09
N VAL A 913 19.52 -56.38 -93.92
CA VAL A 913 18.19 -57.01 -93.96
C VAL A 913 18.31 -58.53 -93.88
N ALA A 914 17.85 -59.10 -92.78
CA ALA A 914 17.71 -60.54 -92.56
C ALA A 914 16.22 -60.90 -92.66
N HIS A 915 15.81 -61.33 -93.85
CA HIS A 915 14.41 -61.59 -94.22
C HIS A 915 14.08 -63.10 -94.38
N ARG A 916 15.03 -63.98 -94.03
CA ARG A 916 14.90 -65.43 -94.00
C ARG A 916 15.11 -65.91 -92.57
N ALA A 917 14.35 -66.89 -92.13
CA ALA A 917 14.54 -67.47 -90.80
C ALA A 917 15.90 -68.19 -90.69
N ASN A 918 16.47 -68.25 -89.48
CA ASN A 918 17.74 -68.91 -89.18
C ASN A 918 18.92 -68.44 -90.06
N THR A 919 19.04 -67.13 -90.31
CA THR A 919 20.16 -66.57 -91.11
C THR A 919 20.86 -65.43 -90.36
N VAL A 920 22.17 -65.33 -90.54
CA VAL A 920 22.88 -64.05 -90.33
C VAL A 920 22.93 -63.32 -91.67
N SER A 921 22.69 -62.01 -91.66
CA SER A 921 22.81 -61.12 -92.83
C SER A 921 23.64 -59.90 -92.46
N VAL A 922 24.79 -59.75 -93.11
CA VAL A 922 25.73 -58.63 -92.91
C VAL A 922 25.47 -57.45 -93.86
N GLY A 923 24.40 -57.50 -94.64
CA GLY A 923 24.07 -56.48 -95.65
C GLY A 923 22.63 -56.58 -96.15
N SER A 924 22.38 -56.01 -97.31
CA SER A 924 21.12 -56.14 -98.06
C SER A 924 21.43 -56.31 -99.55
N ALA A 925 20.45 -56.67 -100.38
CA ALA A 925 20.68 -56.96 -101.79
C ALA A 925 21.22 -55.73 -102.55
N GLY A 926 22.36 -55.87 -103.24
CA GLY A 926 23.11 -54.77 -103.85
C GLY A 926 23.89 -53.90 -102.84
N LYS A 927 23.98 -54.35 -101.59
CA LYS A 927 24.73 -53.76 -100.46
C LYS A 927 25.35 -54.88 -99.60
N GLU A 928 25.85 -55.91 -100.26
CA GLU A 928 26.57 -57.01 -99.65
C GLU A 928 27.88 -56.49 -99.02
N ARG A 929 28.23 -56.99 -97.82
CA ARG A 929 29.48 -56.62 -97.15
C ARG A 929 30.48 -57.77 -97.21
N GLN A 930 31.74 -57.42 -97.45
CA GLN A 930 32.85 -58.36 -97.29
C GLN A 930 32.99 -58.74 -95.81
N VAL A 931 33.00 -60.03 -95.51
CA VAL A 931 33.39 -60.54 -94.19
C VAL A 931 34.90 -60.77 -94.23
N THR A 932 35.64 -59.89 -93.56
CA THR A 932 37.11 -59.94 -93.49
C THR A 932 37.58 -60.62 -92.21
N ASN A 933 38.87 -60.95 -92.12
CA ASN A 933 39.49 -61.65 -90.97
C ASN A 933 38.88 -63.03 -90.67
N VAL A 934 38.28 -63.68 -91.67
CA VAL A 934 37.81 -65.07 -91.58
C VAL A 934 39.02 -66.00 -91.55
N ALA A 935 39.27 -66.61 -90.39
CA ALA A 935 40.28 -67.66 -90.25
C ALA A 935 39.90 -68.90 -91.08
N SER A 936 40.87 -69.76 -91.38
CA SER A 936 40.62 -70.97 -92.17
C SER A 936 39.68 -71.92 -91.43
N GLY A 937 38.49 -72.16 -91.99
CA GLY A 937 37.48 -73.06 -91.44
C GLY A 937 37.99 -74.49 -91.28
N THR A 938 37.69 -75.10 -90.13
CA THR A 938 38.17 -76.43 -89.71
C THR A 938 37.05 -77.47 -89.65
N LEU A 939 35.80 -77.02 -89.54
CA LEU A 939 34.59 -77.84 -89.56
C LEU A 939 33.80 -77.60 -90.85
N GLY A 940 33.00 -78.58 -91.26
CA GLY A 940 32.18 -78.51 -92.50
C GLY A 940 31.07 -77.45 -92.50
N THR A 941 30.91 -76.69 -91.42
CA THR A 941 29.97 -75.58 -91.25
C THR A 941 30.66 -74.21 -91.13
N ASP A 942 31.99 -74.17 -91.13
CA ASP A 942 32.75 -72.93 -90.98
C ASP A 942 32.73 -72.12 -92.30
N ALA A 943 32.87 -70.80 -92.19
CA ALA A 943 33.01 -69.95 -93.37
C ALA A 943 34.38 -70.17 -94.04
N VAL A 944 34.38 -70.65 -95.28
CA VAL A 944 35.60 -70.85 -96.08
C VAL A 944 36.16 -69.49 -96.49
N ASN A 945 37.42 -69.21 -96.15
CA ASN A 945 38.10 -67.99 -96.58
C ASN A 945 38.69 -68.12 -97.99
N LEU A 946 39.12 -67.00 -98.58
CA LEU A 946 39.62 -66.98 -99.96
C LEU A 946 40.90 -67.83 -100.13
N ASP A 947 41.77 -67.88 -99.12
CA ASP A 947 43.00 -68.67 -99.18
C ASP A 947 42.72 -70.18 -99.18
N GLN A 948 41.73 -70.64 -98.39
CA GLN A 948 41.26 -72.02 -98.44
C GLN A 948 40.59 -72.38 -99.77
N LEU A 949 39.78 -71.48 -100.33
CA LEU A 949 39.19 -71.70 -101.65
C LEU A 949 40.28 -71.82 -102.73
N ASN A 950 41.29 -70.95 -102.69
CA ASN A 950 42.45 -71.04 -103.57
C ASN A 950 43.22 -72.36 -103.36
N GLN A 951 43.55 -72.72 -102.12
CA GLN A 951 44.28 -73.95 -101.81
C GLN A 951 43.53 -75.22 -102.24
N THR A 952 42.20 -75.28 -102.05
CA THR A 952 41.38 -76.42 -102.47
C THR A 952 41.20 -76.48 -103.99
N VAL A 953 41.10 -75.35 -104.68
CA VAL A 953 41.08 -75.29 -106.16
C VAL A 953 42.43 -75.71 -106.74
N PHE A 954 43.56 -75.32 -106.15
CA PHE A 954 44.88 -75.81 -106.55
C PHE A 954 45.06 -77.32 -106.28
N ALA A 955 44.60 -77.82 -105.12
CA ALA A 955 44.65 -79.25 -104.80
C ALA A 955 43.78 -80.13 -105.73
N ALA A 956 42.70 -79.58 -106.28
CA ALA A 956 41.84 -80.28 -107.25
C ALA A 956 42.46 -80.43 -108.66
N VAL A 957 43.57 -79.74 -108.95
CA VAL A 957 44.27 -79.76 -110.25
C VAL A 957 45.76 -80.05 -110.01
N GLY A 958 46.03 -81.28 -109.54
CA GLY A 958 47.27 -81.65 -108.85
C GLY A 958 48.60 -81.34 -109.56
N ASP A 959 49.56 -80.83 -108.77
CA ASP A 959 50.99 -80.67 -109.03
C ASP A 959 51.40 -80.25 -110.45
N LEU A 960 50.92 -79.09 -110.89
CA LEU A 960 51.58 -78.33 -111.96
C LEU A 960 52.71 -77.45 -111.38
N PRO A 961 53.96 -77.57 -111.86
CA PRO A 961 55.01 -76.62 -111.55
C PRO A 961 54.64 -75.19 -111.96
N ALA A 962 55.02 -74.22 -111.12
CA ALA A 962 54.63 -72.82 -111.23
C ALA A 962 54.94 -72.22 -112.61
N GLY A 963 53.94 -71.55 -113.20
CA GLY A 963 54.07 -70.85 -114.50
C GLY A 963 53.55 -71.62 -115.72
N THR A 964 52.94 -72.80 -115.54
CA THR A 964 52.29 -73.54 -116.64
C THR A 964 50.77 -73.59 -116.50
N THR A 965 50.05 -73.62 -117.63
CA THR A 965 48.58 -73.66 -117.69
C THR A 965 48.07 -75.00 -118.19
N ALA A 966 46.86 -75.41 -117.77
CA ALA A 966 46.25 -76.69 -118.14
C ALA A 966 46.16 -76.96 -119.66
N LYS A 967 46.09 -75.89 -120.48
CA LYS A 967 46.14 -76.02 -121.94
C LYS A 967 47.49 -76.58 -122.43
N GLN A 968 48.61 -76.10 -121.89
CA GLN A 968 49.96 -76.50 -122.31
C GLN A 968 50.25 -77.97 -121.98
N TYR A 969 49.75 -78.46 -120.84
CA TYR A 969 49.80 -79.89 -120.49
C TYR A 969 49.05 -80.76 -121.53
N THR A 970 47.86 -80.30 -121.94
CA THR A 970 47.03 -80.98 -122.96
C THR A 970 47.70 -80.99 -124.34
N ASP A 971 48.29 -79.86 -124.77
CA ASP A 971 49.03 -79.75 -126.03
C ASP A 971 50.27 -80.69 -126.06
N GLY A 972 50.91 -80.91 -124.90
CA GLY A 972 52.05 -81.82 -124.74
C GLY A 972 51.70 -83.29 -124.99
N GLN A 973 50.61 -83.79 -124.40
CA GLN A 973 50.15 -85.18 -124.57
C GLN A 973 49.82 -85.50 -126.04
N ILE A 974 49.19 -84.55 -126.76
CA ILE A 974 48.87 -84.69 -128.19
C ILE A 974 50.14 -84.77 -129.05
N SER A 975 51.25 -84.17 -128.61
CA SER A 975 52.54 -84.24 -129.31
C SER A 975 53.15 -85.65 -129.28
N MET A 976 53.05 -86.37 -128.16
CA MET A 976 53.56 -87.74 -128.03
C MET A 976 52.81 -88.73 -128.96
N VAL A 977 51.49 -88.57 -129.09
CA VAL A 977 50.66 -89.39 -130.00
C VAL A 977 51.10 -89.21 -131.48
N ARG A 978 51.49 -87.99 -131.88
CA ARG A 978 51.99 -87.71 -133.24
C ARG A 978 53.35 -88.35 -133.53
N GLN A 979 54.18 -88.56 -132.51
CA GLN A 979 55.47 -89.27 -132.68
C GLN A 979 55.24 -90.77 -132.88
N SER A 980 54.36 -91.39 -132.08
CA SER A 980 54.04 -92.83 -132.20
C SER A 980 53.51 -93.22 -133.59
N LEU A 981 52.63 -92.40 -134.18
CA LEU A 981 52.06 -92.66 -135.51
C LEU A 981 53.11 -92.68 -136.65
N ASN A 982 54.18 -91.90 -136.54
CA ASN A 982 55.25 -91.88 -137.54
C ASN A 982 56.12 -93.14 -137.52
N GLN A 983 56.16 -93.86 -136.39
CA GLN A 983 56.98 -95.07 -136.23
C GLN A 983 56.32 -96.29 -136.88
N VAL A 984 54.99 -96.42 -136.76
CA VAL A 984 54.19 -97.47 -137.41
C VAL A 984 54.28 -97.39 -138.95
N ALA A 985 54.29 -96.17 -139.51
CA ALA A 985 54.35 -95.97 -140.95
C ALA A 985 55.63 -96.52 -141.60
N ARG A 986 56.79 -96.48 -140.92
CA ARG A 986 58.07 -96.96 -141.46
C ARG A 986 58.12 -98.48 -141.59
N GLY A 987 57.73 -99.19 -140.53
CA GLY A 987 57.69 -100.66 -140.50
C GLY A 987 56.74 -101.27 -141.55
N ALA A 988 55.67 -100.55 -141.92
CA ALA A 988 54.76 -100.99 -142.98
C ALA A 988 55.41 -100.94 -144.38
N TYR A 989 56.21 -99.90 -144.68
CA TYR A 989 56.80 -99.74 -146.02
C TYR A 989 58.00 -100.65 -146.27
N SER A 990 58.81 -100.94 -145.25
CA SER A 990 59.94 -101.88 -145.35
C SER A 990 59.47 -103.33 -145.58
N GLY A 991 58.39 -103.75 -144.91
CA GLY A 991 57.77 -105.07 -145.12
C GLY A 991 57.23 -105.28 -146.55
N VAL A 992 56.61 -104.27 -147.15
CA VAL A 992 56.11 -104.35 -148.55
C VAL A 992 57.26 -104.51 -149.55
N ALA A 993 58.39 -103.84 -149.35
CA ALA A 993 59.58 -104.03 -150.18
C ALA A 993 60.10 -105.48 -150.10
N ALA A 994 60.19 -106.05 -148.88
CA ALA A 994 60.66 -107.42 -148.67
C ALA A 994 59.72 -108.47 -149.27
N ALA A 995 58.40 -108.33 -149.09
CA ALA A 995 57.40 -109.21 -149.71
C ALA A 995 57.47 -109.17 -151.25
N THR A 996 57.70 -108.00 -151.84
CA THR A 996 57.84 -107.85 -153.29
C THR A 996 59.08 -108.59 -153.80
N ALA A 997 60.22 -108.47 -153.11
CA ALA A 997 61.48 -109.14 -153.50
C ALA A 997 61.36 -110.67 -153.56
N LEU A 998 60.58 -111.30 -152.66
CA LEU A 998 60.32 -112.75 -152.70
C LEU A 998 59.64 -113.20 -154.00
N THR A 999 58.75 -112.39 -154.57
CA THR A 999 57.98 -112.80 -155.77
C THR A 999 58.85 -112.92 -157.02
N MET A 1000 59.98 -112.22 -157.07
CA MET A 1000 60.89 -112.16 -158.21
C MET A 1000 61.91 -113.31 -158.25
N ILE A 1001 61.86 -114.26 -157.30
CA ILE A 1001 62.75 -115.43 -157.29
C ILE A 1001 62.38 -116.37 -158.45
N PRO A 1002 63.33 -116.78 -159.31
CA PRO A 1002 63.07 -117.60 -160.50
C PRO A 1002 62.47 -118.98 -160.18
N ASP A 1003 61.87 -119.58 -161.20
CA ASP A 1003 61.05 -120.78 -161.11
C ASP A 1003 61.74 -122.01 -161.74
N VAL A 1004 61.34 -123.23 -161.36
CA VAL A 1004 62.10 -124.44 -161.72
C VAL A 1004 61.92 -124.85 -163.18
N ASP A 1005 63.05 -124.92 -163.91
CA ASP A 1005 63.16 -125.37 -165.30
C ASP A 1005 62.55 -126.75 -165.58
N GLN A 1006 62.24 -127.00 -166.85
CA GLN A 1006 61.70 -128.28 -167.31
C GLN A 1006 62.76 -129.39 -167.19
N GLY A 1007 62.42 -130.48 -166.50
CA GLY A 1007 63.34 -131.61 -166.24
C GLY A 1007 64.20 -131.49 -164.97
N LYS A 1008 64.04 -130.44 -164.15
CA LYS A 1008 64.70 -130.33 -162.84
C LYS A 1008 63.70 -130.18 -161.68
N THR A 1009 64.17 -130.51 -160.47
CA THR A 1009 63.33 -130.62 -159.27
C THR A 1009 63.43 -129.41 -158.34
N ILE A 1010 64.58 -128.74 -158.29
CA ILE A 1010 64.86 -127.59 -157.40
C ILE A 1010 65.61 -126.52 -158.18
N ALA A 1011 65.30 -125.24 -157.91
CA ALA A 1011 66.10 -124.08 -158.26
C ALA A 1011 66.25 -123.16 -157.03
N VAL A 1012 67.33 -122.38 -156.98
CA VAL A 1012 67.59 -121.40 -155.92
C VAL A 1012 67.96 -120.08 -156.58
N GLY A 1013 67.43 -118.97 -156.07
CA GLY A 1013 67.65 -117.65 -156.67
C GLY A 1013 67.53 -116.50 -155.69
N ILE A 1014 67.93 -115.33 -156.18
CA ILE A 1014 67.88 -114.06 -155.45
C ILE A 1014 66.96 -113.12 -156.21
N GLY A 1015 65.94 -112.59 -155.53
CA GLY A 1015 65.11 -111.49 -156.02
C GLY A 1015 65.46 -110.19 -155.30
N SER A 1016 65.32 -109.05 -155.95
CA SER A 1016 65.48 -107.73 -155.31
C SER A 1016 64.37 -106.79 -155.75
N ALA A 1017 63.92 -105.93 -154.83
CA ALA A 1017 62.84 -104.98 -155.08
C ALA A 1017 63.03 -103.69 -154.25
N SER A 1018 62.31 -102.64 -154.62
CA SER A 1018 62.22 -101.42 -153.82
C SER A 1018 60.80 -100.86 -153.79
N TYR A 1019 60.43 -100.23 -152.67
CA TYR A 1019 59.12 -99.61 -152.48
C TYR A 1019 59.26 -98.36 -151.61
N LYS A 1020 58.76 -97.21 -152.10
CA LYS A 1020 58.74 -95.92 -151.39
C LYS A 1020 60.08 -95.51 -150.71
N GLY A 1021 61.20 -95.85 -151.34
CA GLY A 1021 62.56 -95.52 -150.87
C GLY A 1021 63.24 -96.64 -150.07
N TYR A 1022 62.49 -97.64 -149.59
CA TYR A 1022 63.03 -98.83 -148.94
C TYR A 1022 63.44 -99.87 -150.00
N GLN A 1023 64.59 -100.49 -149.81
CA GLN A 1023 65.11 -101.58 -150.66
C GLN A 1023 65.10 -102.90 -149.88
N ALA A 1024 64.89 -104.01 -150.60
CA ALA A 1024 64.96 -105.34 -150.03
C ALA A 1024 65.51 -106.38 -151.02
N VAL A 1025 66.17 -107.39 -150.48
CA VAL A 1025 66.74 -108.54 -151.21
C VAL A 1025 66.22 -109.82 -150.56
N ALA A 1026 65.72 -110.75 -151.37
CA ALA A 1026 65.21 -112.03 -150.92
C ALA A 1026 66.01 -113.18 -151.52
N LEU A 1027 66.53 -114.06 -150.65
CA LEU A 1027 66.97 -115.39 -151.04
C LEU A 1027 65.80 -116.37 -150.95
N GLY A 1028 65.73 -117.33 -151.86
CA GLY A 1028 64.82 -118.45 -151.70
C GLY A 1028 64.99 -119.58 -152.70
N ALA A 1029 64.33 -120.69 -152.40
CA ALA A 1029 64.30 -121.89 -153.20
C ALA A 1029 62.91 -122.10 -153.79
N SER A 1030 62.85 -122.51 -155.06
CA SER A 1030 61.66 -123.05 -155.71
C SER A 1030 61.86 -124.56 -155.94
N ALA A 1031 60.84 -125.36 -155.65
CA ALA A 1031 60.89 -126.82 -155.74
C ALA A 1031 59.62 -127.37 -156.40
N ARG A 1032 59.76 -128.27 -157.36
CA ARG A 1032 58.66 -128.97 -158.02
C ARG A 1032 58.31 -130.23 -157.20
N ILE A 1033 57.16 -130.20 -156.53
CA ILE A 1033 56.70 -131.27 -155.61
C ILE A 1033 55.84 -132.31 -156.35
N ALA A 1034 55.15 -131.91 -157.42
CA ALA A 1034 54.49 -132.81 -158.38
C ALA A 1034 54.60 -132.23 -159.79
N GLN A 1035 54.25 -132.98 -160.85
CA GLN A 1035 54.33 -132.50 -162.24
C GLN A 1035 53.75 -131.08 -162.42
N HIS A 1036 52.57 -130.84 -161.82
CA HIS A 1036 51.79 -129.60 -161.90
C HIS A 1036 51.90 -128.70 -160.64
N VAL A 1037 52.75 -129.02 -159.65
CA VAL A 1037 52.82 -128.29 -158.37
C VAL A 1037 54.24 -127.84 -158.05
N LYS A 1038 54.43 -126.54 -157.82
CA LYS A 1038 55.67 -125.94 -157.33
C LYS A 1038 55.43 -125.24 -155.99
N ALA A 1039 56.40 -125.33 -155.09
CA ALA A 1039 56.46 -124.54 -153.86
C ALA A 1039 57.64 -123.57 -153.94
N LYS A 1040 57.48 -122.38 -153.38
CA LYS A 1040 58.53 -121.38 -153.17
C LYS A 1040 58.63 -121.04 -151.69
N MET A 1041 59.86 -120.98 -151.18
CA MET A 1041 60.15 -120.50 -149.83
C MET A 1041 61.30 -119.50 -149.88
N GLY A 1042 61.19 -118.39 -149.16
CA GLY A 1042 62.23 -117.36 -149.16
C GLY A 1042 62.23 -116.49 -147.92
N VAL A 1043 63.32 -115.74 -147.76
CA VAL A 1043 63.55 -114.78 -146.68
C VAL A 1043 64.03 -113.47 -147.30
N GLY A 1044 63.21 -112.43 -147.16
CA GLY A 1044 63.47 -111.07 -147.61
C GLY A 1044 64.07 -110.23 -146.49
N TYR A 1045 65.27 -109.71 -146.71
CA TYR A 1045 65.92 -108.75 -145.84
C TYR A 1045 65.73 -107.33 -146.36
N SER A 1046 65.38 -106.41 -145.47
CA SER A 1046 65.30 -104.95 -145.70
C SER A 1046 66.04 -104.21 -144.59
N THR A 1047 66.26 -102.90 -144.76
CA THR A 1047 67.04 -102.06 -143.83
C THR A 1047 66.43 -101.92 -142.42
N GLU A 1048 65.15 -102.28 -142.23
CA GLU A 1048 64.46 -102.21 -140.92
C GLU A 1048 63.86 -103.55 -140.47
N GLY A 1049 64.04 -104.66 -141.19
CA GLY A 1049 63.48 -105.95 -140.79
C GLY A 1049 63.63 -107.12 -141.77
N THR A 1050 63.40 -108.33 -141.24
CA THR A 1050 63.43 -109.60 -141.98
C THR A 1050 62.00 -110.14 -142.15
N THR A 1051 61.64 -110.56 -143.36
CA THR A 1051 60.32 -111.13 -143.70
C THR A 1051 60.49 -112.54 -144.26
N VAL A 1052 59.82 -113.54 -143.68
CA VAL A 1052 59.80 -114.91 -144.21
C VAL A 1052 58.50 -115.13 -144.98
N GLY A 1053 58.58 -115.77 -146.16
CA GLY A 1053 57.40 -116.06 -146.96
C GLY A 1053 57.43 -117.45 -147.59
N LEU A 1054 56.24 -118.06 -147.64
CA LEU A 1054 55.96 -119.37 -148.23
C LEU A 1054 54.83 -119.19 -149.25
N GLY A 1055 54.96 -119.81 -150.42
CA GLY A 1055 53.92 -119.79 -151.46
C GLY A 1055 53.93 -121.08 -152.26
N ALA A 1056 52.78 -121.43 -152.84
CA ALA A 1056 52.64 -122.54 -153.75
C ALA A 1056 51.97 -122.07 -155.04
N SER A 1057 52.38 -122.62 -156.17
CA SER A 1057 51.77 -122.38 -157.48
C SER A 1057 51.44 -123.70 -158.16
N TYR A 1058 50.25 -123.75 -158.74
CA TYR A 1058 49.81 -124.82 -159.63
C TYR A 1058 50.06 -124.37 -161.07
N GLN A 1059 50.59 -125.26 -161.90
CA GLN A 1059 50.78 -125.02 -163.34
C GLN A 1059 50.03 -126.09 -164.12
N TRP A 1060 49.01 -125.66 -164.86
CA TRP A 1060 48.30 -126.43 -165.88
C TRP A 1060 49.09 -126.49 -167.20
#